data_AF-K5Z8V2-F1
#
_entry.id   AF-K5Z8V2-F1
#
_cell.length_a   1.000
_cell.length_b   1.000
_cell.length_c   1.000
_cell.angle_alpha   90.00
_cell.angle_beta   90.00
_cell.angle_gamma   90.00
#
_symmetry.space_group_name_H-M   'P 1'
#
loop_
_entity.id
_entity.type
_entity.pdbx_description
1 polymer ?
#
loop_
_entity_poly.entity_id
_entity_poly.type
_entity_poly.pdbx_seq_one_letter_code
_entity_poly.pdbx_strand_id
1 'polypeptide(L)'
;MKYLNLLSAALLISAVACTEEELADNLSNNSGEMREISIEASTMDLETGNEISGVETRTMMREGGEVYWNANDVLGVFTSKGELKDFKTDNGGKVTRFTGLNDVEDEFYLFYPYNEKATVDENGIISTFLSATQYPEPGSFYNGGSLSVSKNKEGQTAVFHQVCSYFRMSISEDYAGEITGLIFEGNDGESLAGKVTINMESEEYKAVIDESEPVSNRLVMTTEDHLYQGKYYYFVLPAQTFVNGFTLTFVNKDGLTWKRVYDKSITFTVNTPISMSNVIPGTFEYGEDFVEDNCYYVHTLDGLYDWAERVNGGEYTLNCQLMASFDFDKDSKNRKWTPVGTKEHPYEGQFNGNGRELRHLRVDGDYECAGFFGALGPVQGREEVEVKVSNVKIINPSIRSSHVGDENNPDDDGYVGVIAGMMNYEFGDNHSGAVIDKCDVTEAMVSGGENVGGILGRSYGGADVISRCNFQGEVRGAMFLGGIVGNVEGDVVDCHSHNATIKQNDKRYEVRSGGIVGTNNGDILVSSANDVDVSTDGRYAGGIAGANNGIIVGCVAYGKATATFSGGIAGESFGAIKASYANCEAEAGVVYRIKTDILDDFKACFTTVKGLNPVVSPEAHYNLWYAPYIQLKKDELNEVLQQTEFHTHYIPGSFNGAHWEFQQSIDEYAEYLPIRPVKITKDEN
;
A
#
# COMPACT_ATOMS: atom_id res chain seq x y z
N MET A 1 25.54 20.94 0.62
CA MET A 1 26.47 20.33 -0.36
C MET A 1 26.73 18.90 0.04
N LYS A 2 25.92 17.98 -0.49
CA LYS A 2 26.19 16.57 -0.84
C LYS A 2 24.84 15.85 -0.85
N TYR A 3 24.41 15.53 -2.07
CA TYR A 3 23.34 14.62 -2.40
C TYR A 3 23.55 13.29 -1.67
N LEU A 4 22.54 12.83 -0.94
CA LEU A 4 22.45 11.44 -0.54
C LEU A 4 21.52 10.76 -1.55
N ASN A 5 22.12 10.26 -2.64
CA ASN A 5 21.48 9.30 -3.51
C ASN A 5 21.24 8.04 -2.67
N LEU A 6 19.98 7.74 -2.37
CA LEU A 6 19.56 6.46 -1.82
C LEU A 6 19.72 5.40 -2.92
N LEU A 7 20.88 4.75 -2.91
CA LEU A 7 21.10 3.46 -3.56
C LEU A 7 20.17 2.45 -2.87
N SER A 8 19.11 2.02 -3.55
CA SER A 8 18.47 0.73 -3.30
C SER A 8 19.45 -0.37 -3.70
N ALA A 9 20.41 -0.65 -2.83
CA ALA A 9 21.25 -1.82 -2.95
C ALA A 9 20.35 -3.06 -2.79
N ALA A 10 20.08 -3.73 -3.91
CA ALA A 10 19.64 -5.12 -3.91
C ALA A 10 20.53 -5.91 -2.95
N LEU A 11 19.92 -6.44 -1.89
CA LEU A 11 20.63 -7.21 -0.87
C LEU A 11 21.11 -8.52 -1.50
N LEU A 12 22.36 -8.51 -1.95
CA LEU A 12 23.18 -9.69 -2.25
C LEU A 12 23.28 -10.54 -0.97
N ILE A 13 22.41 -11.55 -0.83
CA ILE A 13 22.69 -12.67 0.08
C ILE A 13 23.54 -13.67 -0.71
N SER A 14 24.84 -13.38 -0.78
CA SER A 14 25.85 -14.40 -1.02
C SER A 14 26.05 -15.17 0.29
N ALA A 15 25.39 -16.31 0.45
CA ALA A 15 25.79 -17.32 1.42
C ALA A 15 26.10 -18.60 0.64
N VAL A 16 27.38 -18.76 0.30
CA VAL A 16 27.96 -20.06 -0.03
C VAL A 16 27.88 -20.89 1.25
N ALA A 17 26.92 -21.81 1.31
CA ALA A 17 26.94 -22.90 2.27
C ALA A 17 27.45 -24.16 1.55
N CYS A 18 28.78 -24.35 1.57
CA CYS A 18 29.35 -25.68 1.44
C CYS A 18 28.96 -26.48 2.68
N THR A 19 28.16 -27.53 2.54
CA THR A 19 28.12 -28.63 3.52
C THR A 19 27.89 -29.95 2.79
N GLU A 20 29.01 -30.70 2.72
CA GLU A 20 29.18 -32.15 2.75
C GLU A 20 28.26 -33.07 1.92
N GLU A 21 28.87 -33.64 0.88
CA GLU A 21 28.52 -34.92 0.27
C GLU A 21 28.54 -36.03 1.34
N GLU A 22 27.37 -36.53 1.76
CA GLU A 22 27.29 -37.87 2.36
C GLU A 22 26.95 -38.90 1.28
N LEU A 23 27.96 -39.67 0.91
CA LEU A 23 27.86 -40.94 0.21
C LEU A 23 26.99 -41.91 1.03
N ALA A 24 25.80 -42.24 0.49
CA ALA A 24 24.98 -43.31 1.03
C ALA A 24 25.57 -44.68 0.64
N ASP A 25 26.30 -45.30 1.58
CA ASP A 25 26.65 -46.71 1.51
C ASP A 25 25.43 -47.59 1.87
N ASN A 26 25.21 -48.62 1.06
CA ASN A 26 24.17 -49.64 1.19
C ASN A 26 24.14 -50.29 2.57
N LEU A 27 22.98 -50.28 3.25
CA LEU A 27 22.58 -51.35 4.18
C LEU A 27 21.06 -51.51 4.20
N SER A 28 20.63 -52.73 3.87
CA SER A 28 19.25 -53.22 3.96
C SER A 28 18.71 -53.21 5.38
N ASN A 29 17.51 -52.69 5.61
CA ASN A 29 16.56 -53.28 6.55
C ASN A 29 15.11 -52.86 6.27
N ASN A 30 14.23 -53.85 6.21
CA ASN A 30 12.79 -53.72 6.15
C ASN A 30 12.24 -53.29 7.52
N SER A 31 11.73 -52.07 7.61
CA SER A 31 10.66 -51.67 8.53
C SER A 31 9.84 -50.60 7.83
N GLY A 32 8.52 -50.69 7.91
CA GLY A 32 7.57 -49.77 7.26
C GLY A 32 7.63 -48.36 7.82
N GLU A 33 8.69 -47.63 7.49
CA GLU A 33 8.80 -46.18 7.63
C GLU A 33 8.15 -45.52 6.42
N MET A 34 7.35 -44.47 6.66
CA MET A 34 6.84 -43.58 5.63
C MET A 34 8.01 -43.17 4.73
N ARG A 35 7.97 -43.56 3.46
CA ARG A 35 8.92 -43.08 2.46
C ARG A 35 8.57 -41.64 2.19
N GLU A 36 9.33 -40.72 2.76
CA GLU A 36 9.30 -39.33 2.36
C GLU A 36 9.75 -39.26 0.89
N ILE A 37 8.80 -39.03 -0.02
CA ILE A 37 9.11 -38.85 -1.44
C ILE A 37 9.60 -37.42 -1.60
N SER A 38 10.77 -37.29 -2.23
CA SER A 38 11.35 -36.00 -2.57
C SER A 38 11.43 -35.85 -4.09
N ILE A 39 10.99 -34.71 -4.61
CA ILE A 39 11.07 -34.39 -6.03
C ILE A 39 12.20 -33.39 -6.23
N GLU A 40 13.19 -33.79 -7.00
CA GLU A 40 14.19 -32.88 -7.55
C GLU A 40 13.63 -32.23 -8.81
N ALA A 41 13.73 -30.90 -8.91
CA ALA A 41 13.32 -30.16 -10.10
C ALA A 41 14.54 -29.42 -10.68
N SER A 42 14.90 -29.68 -11.94
CA SER A 42 16.07 -29.10 -12.60
C SER A 42 15.70 -28.04 -13.65
N THR A 43 16.61 -27.07 -13.82
CA THR A 43 16.65 -26.06 -14.90
C THR A 43 17.90 -26.33 -15.77
N MET A 44 17.92 -25.96 -17.05
CA MET A 44 19.06 -26.19 -17.96
C MET A 44 19.50 -24.84 -18.59
N ASP A 45 20.75 -24.74 -19.06
CA ASP A 45 21.46 -23.49 -19.39
C ASP A 45 21.21 -23.00 -20.84
N LEU A 46 20.84 -21.73 -20.99
CA LEU A 46 20.82 -21.01 -22.27
C LEU A 46 22.24 -20.56 -22.66
N GLU A 47 23.09 -21.43 -23.20
CA GLU A 47 24.24 -20.95 -23.98
C GLU A 47 23.82 -20.58 -25.41
N THR A 48 24.39 -19.47 -25.87
CA THR A 48 24.11 -18.77 -27.13
C THR A 48 23.76 -19.67 -28.30
N GLY A 49 22.56 -19.45 -28.85
CA GLY A 49 22.04 -19.96 -30.12
C GLY A 49 22.97 -20.86 -30.93
N ASN A 50 22.93 -22.16 -30.64
CA ASN A 50 23.01 -23.23 -31.63
C ASN A 50 22.63 -24.55 -30.95
N GLU A 51 21.58 -25.18 -31.50
CA GLU A 51 21.18 -26.58 -31.36
C GLU A 51 21.55 -27.31 -30.06
N ILE A 52 20.65 -27.32 -29.08
CA ILE A 52 20.50 -28.46 -28.16
C ILE A 52 19.01 -28.78 -28.03
N SER A 53 18.65 -29.99 -28.46
CA SER A 53 17.34 -30.60 -28.24
C SER A 53 17.23 -31.05 -26.78
N GLY A 54 16.78 -30.15 -25.90
CA GLY A 54 16.45 -30.43 -24.51
C GLY A 54 15.47 -29.36 -24.03
N VAL A 55 14.32 -29.77 -23.53
CA VAL A 55 13.27 -28.84 -23.08
C VAL A 55 13.53 -28.50 -21.61
N GLU A 56 13.61 -27.20 -21.29
CA GLU A 56 14.05 -26.67 -20.00
C GLU A 56 12.92 -25.94 -19.25
N THR A 57 13.01 -25.93 -17.92
CA THR A 57 12.11 -25.23 -16.98
C THR A 57 12.62 -23.84 -16.67
N ARG A 58 11.74 -22.86 -16.41
CA ARG A 58 12.17 -21.54 -15.90
C ARG A 58 11.26 -20.96 -14.83
N THR A 59 11.79 -20.77 -13.62
CA THR A 59 11.11 -20.14 -12.49
C THR A 59 11.66 -18.73 -12.16
N MET A 60 12.90 -18.43 -12.55
CA MET A 60 13.50 -17.08 -12.63
C MET A 60 14.68 -17.09 -13.62
N MET A 61 14.95 -15.99 -14.33
CA MET A 61 16.12 -15.82 -15.22
C MET A 61 17.10 -14.78 -14.66
N ARG A 62 18.35 -15.15 -14.42
CA ARG A 62 19.40 -14.22 -13.97
C ARG A 62 20.15 -13.57 -15.13
N GLU A 63 20.83 -12.47 -14.83
CA GLU A 63 21.71 -11.79 -15.77
C GLU A 63 22.81 -12.76 -16.26
N GLY A 64 22.80 -13.07 -17.56
CA GLY A 64 23.61 -14.15 -18.15
C GLY A 64 22.79 -15.30 -18.76
N GLY A 65 21.47 -15.35 -18.50
CA GLY A 65 20.56 -16.36 -19.08
C GLY A 65 20.41 -17.63 -18.24
N GLU A 66 21.09 -17.71 -17.09
CA GLU A 66 20.96 -18.82 -16.15
C GLU A 66 19.60 -18.80 -15.45
N VAL A 67 19.04 -19.98 -15.18
CA VAL A 67 17.68 -20.13 -14.65
C VAL A 67 17.71 -20.83 -13.29
N TYR A 68 16.84 -20.41 -12.36
CA TYR A 68 16.87 -20.88 -10.96
C TYR A 68 15.48 -20.95 -10.34
N TRP A 69 15.30 -21.93 -9.43
CA TRP A 69 14.27 -21.92 -8.39
C TRP A 69 14.61 -20.92 -7.29
N ASN A 70 13.58 -20.27 -6.75
CA ASN A 70 13.69 -19.42 -5.57
C ASN A 70 13.30 -20.19 -4.31
N ALA A 71 13.95 -19.87 -3.19
CA ALA A 71 13.47 -20.34 -1.90
C ALA A 71 12.03 -19.86 -1.69
N ASN A 72 11.18 -20.69 -1.12
CA ASN A 72 9.75 -20.45 -0.92
C ASN A 72 8.87 -20.50 -2.18
N ASP A 73 9.39 -20.91 -3.35
CA ASP A 73 8.53 -21.23 -4.50
C ASP A 73 7.53 -22.33 -4.13
N VAL A 74 6.29 -22.19 -4.61
CA VAL A 74 5.19 -23.10 -4.31
C VAL A 74 4.67 -23.73 -5.61
N LEU A 75 4.59 -25.07 -5.62
CA LEU A 75 4.02 -25.85 -6.71
C LEU A 75 2.67 -26.44 -6.35
N GLY A 76 1.83 -26.62 -7.36
CA GLY A 76 0.66 -27.48 -7.26
C GLY A 76 0.95 -28.89 -7.74
N VAL A 77 0.53 -29.86 -6.94
CA VAL A 77 0.52 -31.28 -7.32
C VAL A 77 -0.89 -31.82 -7.22
N PHE A 78 -1.35 -32.44 -8.31
CA PHE A 78 -2.56 -33.24 -8.29
C PHE A 78 -2.22 -34.64 -7.79
N THR A 79 -2.70 -34.97 -6.59
CA THR A 79 -2.52 -36.30 -5.97
C THR A 79 -3.33 -37.37 -6.71
N SER A 80 -3.05 -38.64 -6.44
CA SER A 80 -3.75 -39.79 -7.09
C SER A 80 -5.25 -39.84 -6.80
N LYS A 81 -5.75 -39.04 -5.85
CA LYS A 81 -7.18 -38.88 -5.54
C LYS A 81 -7.84 -37.72 -6.31
N GLY A 82 -7.08 -37.01 -7.14
CA GLY A 82 -7.51 -35.80 -7.85
C GLY A 82 -7.48 -34.54 -6.97
N GLU A 83 -7.01 -34.63 -5.72
CA GLU A 83 -6.91 -33.48 -4.82
C GLU A 83 -5.67 -32.66 -5.15
N LEU A 84 -5.83 -31.33 -5.22
CA LEU A 84 -4.74 -30.37 -5.38
C LEU A 84 -4.07 -30.09 -4.02
N LYS A 85 -2.75 -30.22 -3.95
CA LYS A 85 -1.94 -29.86 -2.79
C LYS A 85 -0.80 -28.92 -3.19
N ASP A 86 -0.44 -28.00 -2.29
CA ASP A 86 0.69 -27.09 -2.44
C ASP A 86 1.96 -27.67 -1.82
N PHE A 87 3.10 -27.48 -2.49
CA PHE A 87 4.40 -27.91 -2.01
C PHE A 87 5.41 -26.79 -2.17
N LYS A 88 6.03 -26.41 -1.07
CA LYS A 88 6.94 -25.28 -0.97
C LYS A 88 8.38 -25.77 -0.90
N THR A 89 9.29 -25.11 -1.61
CA THR A 89 10.72 -25.41 -1.46
C THR A 89 11.35 -24.63 -0.30
N ASP A 90 12.22 -25.30 0.45
CA ASP A 90 13.04 -24.68 1.49
C ASP A 90 14.20 -23.84 0.92
N ASN A 91 14.73 -24.19 -0.25
CA ASN A 91 15.95 -23.59 -0.82
C ASN A 91 15.83 -23.28 -2.32
N GLY A 92 16.56 -22.27 -2.80
CA GLY A 92 16.67 -21.95 -4.23
C GLY A 92 17.90 -22.57 -4.90
N GLY A 93 17.93 -22.65 -6.23
CA GLY A 93 19.05 -23.23 -6.97
C GLY A 93 18.70 -23.67 -8.40
N LYS A 94 19.70 -24.14 -9.16
CA LYS A 94 19.47 -24.78 -10.48
C LYS A 94 18.67 -26.08 -10.33
N VAL A 95 18.85 -26.75 -9.19
CA VAL A 95 18.06 -27.88 -8.72
C VAL A 95 17.54 -27.55 -7.33
N THR A 96 16.27 -27.85 -7.06
CA THR A 96 15.71 -27.78 -5.72
C THR A 96 14.94 -29.05 -5.38
N ARG A 97 14.77 -29.34 -4.09
CA ARG A 97 14.08 -30.52 -3.57
C ARG A 97 12.79 -30.11 -2.87
N PHE A 98 11.68 -30.69 -3.31
CA PHE A 98 10.38 -30.59 -2.64
C PHE A 98 10.16 -31.86 -1.82
N THR A 99 9.88 -31.71 -0.52
CA THR A 99 9.68 -32.83 0.44
C THR A 99 8.20 -32.92 0.87
N GLY A 100 7.80 -34.09 1.41
CA GLY A 100 6.46 -34.30 1.98
C GLY A 100 5.39 -34.87 1.03
N LEU A 101 5.76 -35.35 -0.16
CA LEU A 101 4.83 -35.93 -1.15
C LEU A 101 4.49 -37.40 -0.83
N ASN A 102 3.81 -37.69 0.28
CA ASN A 102 3.56 -39.07 0.69
C ASN A 102 2.32 -39.73 0.04
N ASP A 103 1.49 -38.97 -0.70
CA ASP A 103 0.19 -39.38 -1.24
C ASP A 103 0.12 -39.33 -2.79
N VAL A 104 1.23 -39.60 -3.48
CA VAL A 104 1.28 -39.70 -4.95
C VAL A 104 1.72 -41.12 -5.35
N GLU A 105 0.77 -41.89 -5.84
CA GLU A 105 0.94 -43.19 -6.50
C GLU A 105 0.76 -43.02 -8.02
N ASP A 106 1.45 -43.86 -8.81
CA ASP A 106 1.43 -43.87 -10.28
C ASP A 106 1.94 -42.57 -10.95
N GLU A 107 1.20 -42.06 -11.94
CA GLU A 107 1.53 -40.90 -12.76
C GLU A 107 0.76 -39.68 -12.26
N PHE A 108 1.45 -38.56 -12.06
CA PHE A 108 0.88 -37.34 -11.50
C PHE A 108 1.35 -36.10 -12.25
N TYR A 109 0.56 -35.04 -12.09
CA TYR A 109 0.80 -33.75 -12.74
C TYR A 109 1.25 -32.71 -11.73
N LEU A 110 2.28 -31.97 -12.11
CA LEU A 110 2.75 -30.80 -11.38
C LEU A 110 2.60 -29.55 -12.23
N PHE A 111 2.38 -28.42 -11.57
CA PHE A 111 2.41 -27.11 -12.22
C PHE A 111 2.97 -26.05 -11.29
N TYR A 112 3.51 -25.00 -11.90
CA TYR A 112 4.01 -23.81 -11.24
C TYR A 112 3.59 -22.56 -12.02
N PRO A 113 3.27 -21.44 -11.35
CA PRO A 113 3.14 -21.31 -9.89
C PRO A 113 1.91 -22.06 -9.36
N TYR A 114 1.90 -22.35 -8.05
CA TYR A 114 0.69 -22.85 -7.38
C TYR A 114 -0.48 -21.86 -7.54
N ASN A 115 -1.65 -22.41 -7.81
CA ASN A 115 -2.91 -21.71 -7.88
C ASN A 115 -3.97 -22.62 -7.27
N GLU A 116 -4.58 -22.22 -6.17
CA GLU A 116 -5.59 -23.00 -5.43
C GLU A 116 -6.83 -23.34 -6.27
N LYS A 117 -7.10 -22.57 -7.34
CA LYS A 117 -8.23 -22.77 -8.25
C LYS A 117 -7.88 -23.66 -9.45
N ALA A 118 -6.65 -24.15 -9.53
CA ALA A 118 -6.26 -25.02 -10.64
C ALA A 118 -7.00 -26.36 -10.57
N THR A 119 -7.34 -26.90 -11.74
CA THR A 119 -8.02 -28.19 -11.86
C THR A 119 -7.31 -29.07 -12.88
N VAL A 120 -7.48 -30.38 -12.77
CA VAL A 120 -7.12 -31.33 -13.83
C VAL A 120 -8.33 -32.21 -14.13
N ASP A 121 -8.61 -32.43 -15.41
CA ASP A 121 -9.70 -33.30 -15.84
C ASP A 121 -9.23 -34.75 -16.10
N GLU A 122 -10.17 -35.63 -16.44
CA GLU A 122 -9.90 -37.05 -16.73
C GLU A 122 -9.01 -37.29 -17.97
N ASN A 123 -8.84 -36.27 -18.82
CA ASN A 123 -8.02 -36.32 -20.02
C ASN A 123 -6.62 -35.72 -19.80
N GLY A 124 -6.26 -35.37 -18.56
CA GLY A 124 -4.98 -34.74 -18.24
C GLY A 124 -4.91 -33.28 -18.71
N ILE A 125 -6.03 -32.57 -18.82
CA ILE A 125 -6.04 -31.13 -19.12
C ILE A 125 -5.97 -30.36 -17.81
N ILE A 126 -4.83 -29.70 -17.58
CA ILE A 126 -4.67 -28.77 -16.46
C ILE A 126 -5.31 -27.44 -16.85
N SER A 127 -6.14 -26.88 -15.97
CA SER A 127 -6.62 -25.50 -16.06
C SER A 127 -6.01 -24.66 -14.94
N THR A 128 -5.49 -23.48 -15.27
CA THR A 128 -4.95 -22.49 -14.33
C THR A 128 -5.16 -21.08 -14.88
N PHE A 129 -4.45 -20.07 -14.36
CA PHE A 129 -4.60 -18.68 -14.74
C PHE A 129 -3.25 -18.06 -15.12
N LEU A 130 -3.22 -17.31 -16.23
CA LEU A 130 -2.12 -16.44 -16.61
C LEU A 130 -2.51 -14.99 -16.34
N SER A 131 -1.71 -14.29 -15.54
CA SER A 131 -2.04 -12.93 -15.11
C SER A 131 -1.81 -11.88 -16.20
N ALA A 132 -2.77 -10.97 -16.34
CA ALA A 132 -2.64 -9.77 -17.18
C ALA A 132 -1.71 -8.73 -16.53
N THR A 133 -1.73 -8.64 -15.20
CA THR A 133 -0.82 -7.78 -14.43
C THR A 133 0.43 -8.58 -14.07
N GLN A 134 1.57 -8.11 -14.54
CA GLN A 134 2.88 -8.73 -14.36
C GLN A 134 3.81 -7.73 -13.68
N TYR A 135 4.85 -8.22 -12.99
CA TYR A 135 5.79 -7.34 -12.30
C TYR A 135 7.06 -7.11 -13.13
N PRO A 136 7.58 -5.86 -13.19
CA PRO A 136 8.80 -5.57 -13.93
C PRO A 136 10.05 -5.99 -13.13
N GLU A 137 10.52 -7.22 -13.33
CA GLU A 137 11.77 -7.72 -12.73
C GLU A 137 12.98 -7.39 -13.64
N PRO A 138 13.98 -6.62 -13.18
CA PRO A 138 15.11 -6.25 -14.02
C PRO A 138 15.95 -7.47 -14.41
N GLY A 139 16.05 -7.76 -15.71
CA GLY A 139 16.81 -8.88 -16.25
C GLY A 139 16.07 -10.22 -16.26
N SER A 140 14.83 -10.28 -15.76
CA SER A 140 14.05 -11.52 -15.63
C SER A 140 12.56 -11.29 -15.93
N PHE A 141 11.79 -12.36 -16.02
CA PHE A 141 10.36 -12.33 -15.68
C PHE A 141 10.21 -12.39 -14.15
N TYR A 142 9.09 -11.91 -13.62
CA TYR A 142 8.83 -11.90 -12.18
C TYR A 142 8.64 -13.31 -11.61
N ASN A 143 8.98 -13.46 -10.32
CA ASN A 143 8.83 -14.74 -9.63
C ASN A 143 7.37 -15.21 -9.64
N GLY A 144 7.12 -16.46 -10.00
CA GLY A 144 5.76 -16.99 -10.16
C GLY A 144 5.04 -16.55 -11.45
N GLY A 145 5.68 -15.80 -12.36
CA GLY A 145 5.02 -15.34 -13.58
C GLY A 145 5.03 -16.34 -14.74
N SER A 146 5.98 -17.28 -14.74
CA SER A 146 6.15 -18.19 -15.87
C SER A 146 5.51 -19.54 -15.61
N LEU A 147 4.44 -19.82 -16.34
CA LEU A 147 3.74 -21.09 -16.25
C LEU A 147 4.62 -22.24 -16.73
N SER A 148 4.68 -23.28 -15.92
CA SER A 148 5.41 -24.49 -16.24
C SER A 148 4.69 -25.71 -15.69
N VAL A 149 4.83 -26.84 -16.38
CA VAL A 149 4.17 -28.10 -16.01
C VAL A 149 5.13 -29.27 -16.11
N SER A 150 4.88 -30.31 -15.32
CA SER A 150 5.60 -31.58 -15.41
C SER A 150 4.60 -32.72 -15.30
N LYS A 151 4.83 -33.78 -16.06
CA LYS A 151 4.18 -35.08 -15.92
C LYS A 151 5.20 -36.05 -15.36
N ASN A 152 4.90 -36.69 -14.24
CA ASN A 152 5.92 -37.44 -13.51
C ASN A 152 5.39 -38.73 -12.88
N LYS A 153 6.32 -39.58 -12.43
CA LYS A 153 6.02 -40.86 -11.76
C LYS A 153 6.84 -40.97 -10.48
N GLU A 154 6.36 -41.78 -9.55
CA GLU A 154 7.05 -42.02 -8.28
C GLU A 154 8.54 -42.38 -8.49
N GLY A 155 9.43 -41.69 -7.77
CA GLY A 155 10.88 -41.92 -7.82
C GLY A 155 11.62 -41.31 -9.02
N GLN A 156 10.94 -40.52 -9.87
CA GLN A 156 11.58 -39.75 -10.94
C GLN A 156 11.81 -38.28 -10.53
N THR A 157 12.86 -37.69 -11.09
CA THR A 157 13.10 -36.24 -11.06
C THR A 157 12.03 -35.54 -11.91
N ALA A 158 11.39 -34.50 -11.39
CA ALA A 158 10.44 -33.70 -12.15
C ALA A 158 11.17 -32.75 -13.10
N VAL A 159 10.93 -32.94 -14.40
CA VAL A 159 11.39 -32.02 -15.43
C VAL A 159 10.18 -31.21 -15.85
N PHE A 160 10.15 -29.94 -15.47
CA PHE A 160 9.11 -29.03 -15.92
C PHE A 160 9.31 -28.68 -17.41
N HIS A 161 8.30 -28.07 -17.98
CA HIS A 161 8.35 -27.55 -19.32
C HIS A 161 7.61 -26.22 -19.29
N GLN A 162 8.23 -25.18 -19.85
CA GLN A 162 7.53 -23.92 -20.05
C GLN A 162 6.41 -24.13 -21.06
N VAL A 163 5.26 -23.55 -20.77
CA VAL A 163 4.07 -23.66 -21.64
C VAL A 163 3.72 -22.33 -22.33
N CYS A 164 4.44 -21.27 -21.96
CA CYS A 164 4.27 -19.92 -22.49
C CYS A 164 5.45 -19.52 -23.40
N SER A 165 5.25 -18.42 -24.12
CA SER A 165 6.28 -17.68 -24.84
C SER A 165 6.67 -16.40 -24.09
N TYR A 166 7.66 -15.69 -24.61
CA TYR A 166 8.21 -14.48 -23.98
C TYR A 166 8.38 -13.35 -24.99
N PHE A 167 7.97 -12.16 -24.60
CA PHE A 167 8.42 -10.93 -25.25
C PHE A 167 9.35 -10.20 -24.28
N ARG A 168 10.60 -9.97 -24.69
CA ARG A 168 11.55 -9.19 -23.90
C ARG A 168 11.89 -7.87 -24.57
N MET A 169 12.10 -6.85 -23.77
CA MET A 169 12.51 -5.53 -24.26
C MET A 169 13.51 -4.87 -23.32
N SER A 170 14.30 -3.92 -23.83
CA SER A 170 15.14 -3.06 -22.98
C SER A 170 15.02 -1.59 -23.38
N ILE A 171 15.12 -0.71 -22.40
CA ILE A 171 15.22 0.75 -22.60
C ILE A 171 16.70 1.08 -22.82
N SER A 172 17.01 1.95 -23.78
CA SER A 172 18.39 2.36 -24.05
C SER A 172 19.02 3.09 -22.86
N GLU A 173 20.30 2.85 -22.59
CA GLU A 173 21.11 3.63 -21.63
C GLU A 173 21.20 5.12 -21.98
N ASP A 174 20.97 5.47 -23.25
CA ASP A 174 20.94 6.86 -23.72
C ASP A 174 19.62 7.60 -23.39
N TYR A 175 18.60 6.90 -22.89
CA TYR A 175 17.33 7.52 -22.53
C TYR A 175 17.37 8.12 -21.12
N ALA A 176 17.31 9.45 -21.05
CA ALA A 176 17.44 10.19 -19.79
C ALA A 176 16.13 10.29 -18.97
N GLY A 177 14.99 9.86 -19.51
CA GLY A 177 13.70 9.94 -18.82
C GLY A 177 13.42 8.73 -17.92
N GLU A 178 12.39 8.84 -17.09
CA GLU A 178 11.92 7.77 -16.21
C GLU A 178 10.70 7.06 -16.82
N ILE A 179 10.78 5.73 -16.92
CA ILE A 179 9.68 4.86 -17.32
C ILE A 179 9.23 4.11 -16.08
N THR A 180 7.92 4.10 -15.82
CA THR A 180 7.32 3.42 -14.67
C THR A 180 6.36 2.31 -15.08
N GLY A 181 6.07 2.19 -16.38
CA GLY A 181 5.29 1.07 -16.85
C GLY A 181 5.44 0.73 -18.32
N LEU A 182 5.02 -0.48 -18.65
CA LEU A 182 4.96 -1.05 -19.98
C LEU A 182 3.61 -1.75 -20.16
N ILE A 183 3.00 -1.58 -21.33
CA ILE A 183 1.77 -2.27 -21.71
C ILE A 183 2.02 -2.95 -23.06
N PHE A 184 1.72 -4.23 -23.15
CA PHE A 184 1.80 -5.01 -24.38
C PHE A 184 0.39 -5.37 -24.85
N GLU A 185 0.09 -5.05 -26.10
CA GLU A 185 -1.21 -5.29 -26.73
C GLU A 185 -1.00 -5.87 -28.13
N GLY A 186 -1.80 -6.85 -28.52
CA GLY A 186 -1.88 -7.28 -29.91
C GLY A 186 -2.69 -6.27 -30.74
N ASN A 187 -2.29 -6.05 -31.99
CA ASN A 187 -2.92 -5.02 -32.83
C ASN A 187 -4.34 -5.40 -33.31
N ASP A 188 -4.75 -6.67 -33.14
CA ASP A 188 -6.09 -7.17 -33.48
C ASP A 188 -6.92 -7.50 -32.22
N GLY A 189 -6.45 -7.12 -31.03
CA GLY A 189 -7.10 -7.43 -29.76
C GLY A 189 -6.95 -8.89 -29.34
N GLU A 190 -5.83 -9.52 -29.70
CA GLU A 190 -5.50 -10.91 -29.34
C GLU A 190 -5.59 -11.15 -27.83
N SER A 191 -6.15 -12.28 -27.41
CA SER A 191 -6.22 -12.69 -26.01
C SER A 191 -4.82 -13.03 -25.47
N LEU A 192 -4.39 -12.36 -24.40
CA LEU A 192 -3.03 -12.43 -23.85
C LEU A 192 -2.96 -13.04 -22.45
N ALA A 193 -4.03 -12.95 -21.67
CA ALA A 193 -4.10 -13.42 -20.30
C ALA A 193 -5.53 -13.80 -19.91
N GLY A 194 -5.66 -14.58 -18.83
CA GLY A 194 -6.94 -15.17 -18.42
C GLY A 194 -6.75 -16.62 -17.99
N LYS A 195 -7.87 -17.35 -17.91
CA LYS A 195 -7.83 -18.78 -17.67
C LYS A 195 -7.17 -19.49 -18.85
N VAL A 196 -6.26 -20.42 -18.58
CA VAL A 196 -5.54 -21.19 -19.58
C VAL A 196 -5.72 -22.68 -19.34
N THR A 197 -5.70 -23.44 -20.44
CA THR A 197 -5.69 -24.90 -20.44
C THR A 197 -4.37 -25.41 -21.01
N ILE A 198 -3.90 -26.53 -20.49
CA ILE A 198 -2.64 -27.18 -20.87
C ILE A 198 -2.92 -28.67 -21.00
N ASN A 199 -2.77 -29.21 -22.21
CA ASN A 199 -2.98 -30.63 -22.48
C ASN A 199 -1.69 -31.43 -22.18
N MET A 200 -1.71 -32.21 -21.10
CA MET A 200 -0.56 -33.00 -20.65
C MET A 200 -0.32 -34.29 -21.46
N GLU A 201 -1.23 -34.64 -22.37
CA GLU A 201 -1.07 -35.76 -23.31
C GLU A 201 -0.52 -35.31 -24.68
N SER A 202 -0.29 -34.01 -24.86
CA SER A 202 0.34 -33.45 -26.07
C SER A 202 1.85 -33.75 -26.11
N GLU A 203 2.40 -33.90 -27.32
CA GLU A 203 3.87 -33.98 -27.52
C GLU A 203 4.57 -32.67 -27.15
N GLU A 204 3.87 -31.54 -27.28
CA GLU A 204 4.35 -30.22 -26.90
C GLU A 204 3.35 -29.57 -25.93
N TYR A 205 3.81 -29.26 -24.71
CA TYR A 205 2.98 -28.60 -23.71
C TYR A 205 2.87 -27.11 -24.01
N LYS A 206 1.64 -26.61 -24.07
CA LYS A 206 1.33 -25.23 -24.43
C LYS A 206 0.13 -24.73 -23.63
N ALA A 207 0.23 -23.51 -23.11
CA ALA A 207 -0.89 -22.79 -22.53
C ALA A 207 -1.74 -22.21 -23.66
N VAL A 208 -3.03 -22.54 -23.63
CA VAL A 208 -4.05 -22.03 -24.55
C VAL A 208 -5.10 -21.29 -23.74
N ILE A 209 -5.41 -20.06 -24.09
CA ILE A 209 -6.44 -19.25 -23.42
C ILE A 209 -7.80 -19.92 -23.61
N ASP A 210 -8.56 -20.02 -22.53
CA ASP A 210 -9.96 -20.45 -22.54
C ASP A 210 -10.85 -19.25 -22.87
N GLU A 211 -11.15 -19.09 -24.17
CA GLU A 211 -11.99 -17.99 -24.69
C GLU A 211 -13.46 -18.05 -24.24
N SER A 212 -13.87 -19.10 -23.50
CA SER A 212 -15.21 -19.19 -22.92
C SER A 212 -15.35 -18.42 -21.60
N GLU A 213 -14.24 -17.93 -21.06
CA GLU A 213 -14.11 -17.21 -19.79
C GLU A 213 -13.64 -15.77 -20.04
N PRO A 214 -13.70 -14.87 -19.05
CA PRO A 214 -13.16 -13.52 -19.20
C PRO A 214 -11.66 -13.53 -19.54
N VAL A 215 -11.29 -12.84 -20.62
CA VAL A 215 -9.92 -12.72 -21.12
C VAL A 215 -9.44 -11.27 -21.10
N SER A 216 -8.13 -11.09 -20.99
CA SER A 216 -7.47 -9.79 -21.20
C SER A 216 -6.72 -9.80 -22.52
N ASN A 217 -6.91 -8.75 -23.32
CA ASN A 217 -6.15 -8.48 -24.54
C ASN A 217 -4.89 -7.62 -24.30
N ARG A 218 -4.58 -7.34 -23.03
CA ARG A 218 -3.43 -6.54 -22.60
C ARG A 218 -2.65 -7.19 -21.48
N LEU A 219 -1.35 -6.98 -21.51
CA LEU A 219 -0.44 -7.27 -20.40
C LEU A 219 0.14 -5.96 -19.88
N VAL A 220 0.15 -5.78 -18.57
CA VAL A 220 0.58 -4.53 -17.92
C VAL A 220 1.68 -4.84 -16.91
N MET A 221 2.74 -4.04 -16.94
CA MET A 221 3.75 -3.96 -15.88
C MET A 221 3.85 -2.53 -15.41
N THR A 222 3.71 -2.31 -14.10
CA THR A 222 3.86 -1.00 -13.48
C THR A 222 4.68 -1.12 -12.20
N THR A 223 5.46 -0.08 -11.89
CA THR A 223 6.23 0.06 -10.66
C THR A 223 6.14 1.50 -10.15
N GLU A 224 6.22 1.68 -8.83
CA GLU A 224 6.28 2.99 -8.19
C GLU A 224 7.68 3.63 -8.25
N ASP A 225 8.70 2.84 -8.55
CA ASP A 225 10.09 3.28 -8.72
C ASP A 225 10.33 3.65 -10.19
N HIS A 226 11.12 2.85 -10.92
CA HIS A 226 11.37 3.03 -12.34
C HIS A 226 11.83 1.70 -12.98
N LEU A 227 11.79 1.65 -14.30
CA LEU A 227 12.46 0.63 -15.09
C LEU A 227 13.89 1.10 -15.39
N TYR A 228 14.86 0.26 -15.04
CA TYR A 228 16.29 0.50 -15.21
C TYR A 228 16.67 0.40 -16.70
N GLN A 229 17.30 1.45 -17.22
CA GLN A 229 17.88 1.45 -18.56
C GLN A 229 18.95 0.35 -18.69
N GLY A 230 19.12 -0.18 -19.90
CA GLY A 230 20.06 -1.27 -20.19
C GLY A 230 19.60 -2.66 -19.72
N LYS A 231 18.61 -2.75 -18.82
CA LYS A 231 18.05 -4.03 -18.35
C LYS A 231 16.91 -4.51 -19.25
N TYR A 232 16.78 -5.85 -19.34
CA TYR A 232 15.67 -6.48 -20.06
C TYR A 232 14.49 -6.73 -19.14
N TYR A 233 13.29 -6.49 -19.64
CA TYR A 233 12.01 -6.81 -18.99
C TYR A 233 11.23 -7.79 -19.86
N TYR A 234 10.53 -8.74 -19.23
CA TYR A 234 9.97 -9.91 -19.90
C TYR A 234 8.48 -10.05 -19.64
N PHE A 235 7.67 -9.93 -20.70
CA PHE A 235 6.27 -10.32 -20.70
C PHE A 235 6.15 -11.82 -20.93
N VAL A 236 5.33 -12.49 -20.11
CA VAL A 236 4.92 -13.88 -20.28
C VAL A 236 3.56 -13.90 -20.99
N LEU A 237 3.46 -14.62 -22.11
CA LEU A 237 2.25 -14.66 -22.94
C LEU A 237 2.06 -16.05 -23.57
N PRO A 238 0.84 -16.46 -23.94
CA PRO A 238 0.63 -17.73 -24.63
C PRO A 238 1.29 -17.70 -26.02
N ALA A 239 1.73 -18.86 -26.49
CA ALA A 239 2.29 -18.98 -27.83
C ALA A 239 1.18 -18.79 -28.89
N GLN A 240 1.31 -17.79 -29.75
CA GLN A 240 0.30 -17.46 -30.77
C GLN A 240 0.90 -16.63 -31.91
N THR A 241 0.11 -16.41 -32.97
CA THR A 241 0.51 -15.55 -34.09
C THR A 241 -0.27 -14.25 -34.03
N PHE A 242 0.47 -13.14 -34.00
CA PHE A 242 -0.07 -11.80 -34.13
C PHE A 242 -0.03 -11.45 -35.61
N VAL A 243 -1.18 -11.46 -36.28
CA VAL A 243 -1.24 -11.33 -37.75
C VAL A 243 -0.84 -9.91 -38.18
N ASN A 244 -1.33 -8.91 -37.46
CA ASN A 244 -1.01 -7.50 -37.69
C ASN A 244 0.06 -6.96 -36.72
N GLY A 245 0.74 -7.85 -35.99
CA GLY A 245 1.78 -7.52 -35.03
C GLY A 245 1.23 -7.02 -33.69
N PHE A 246 2.03 -6.24 -32.97
CA PHE A 246 1.72 -5.82 -31.60
C PHE A 246 2.13 -4.36 -31.37
N THR A 247 1.61 -3.78 -30.29
CA THR A 247 1.96 -2.45 -29.80
C THR A 247 2.54 -2.56 -28.40
N LEU A 248 3.70 -1.92 -28.20
CA LEU A 248 4.30 -1.73 -26.89
C LEU A 248 4.10 -0.27 -26.48
N THR A 249 3.34 -0.04 -25.41
CA THR A 249 3.13 1.29 -24.83
C THR A 249 4.03 1.46 -23.62
N PHE A 250 4.79 2.54 -23.60
CA PHE A 250 5.61 2.96 -22.46
C PHE A 250 4.82 3.98 -21.66
N VAL A 251 4.94 3.91 -20.33
CA VAL A 251 4.33 4.85 -19.40
C VAL A 251 5.43 5.53 -18.61
N ASN A 252 5.46 6.86 -18.64
CA ASN A 252 6.43 7.62 -17.85
C ASN A 252 5.94 7.83 -16.41
N LYS A 253 6.79 8.42 -15.57
CA LYS A 253 6.46 8.73 -14.16
C LYS A 253 5.17 9.55 -13.99
N ASP A 254 4.88 10.44 -14.94
CA ASP A 254 3.70 11.31 -14.95
C ASP A 254 2.47 10.62 -15.58
N GLY A 255 2.59 9.36 -16.02
CA GLY A 255 1.50 8.57 -16.59
C GLY A 255 1.14 8.87 -18.04
N LEU A 256 1.92 9.73 -18.69
CA LEU A 256 1.82 9.92 -20.13
C LEU A 256 2.36 8.69 -20.84
N THR A 257 1.92 8.50 -22.07
CA THR A 257 2.20 7.31 -22.86
C THR A 257 2.99 7.62 -24.12
N TRP A 258 3.83 6.67 -24.53
CA TRP A 258 4.45 6.65 -25.85
C TRP A 258 4.33 5.25 -26.43
N LYS A 259 3.85 5.14 -27.67
CA LYS A 259 3.56 3.85 -28.31
C LYS A 259 4.61 3.51 -29.36
N ARG A 260 5.06 2.26 -29.34
CA ARG A 260 5.86 1.65 -30.39
C ARG A 260 5.06 0.52 -31.06
N VAL A 261 4.64 0.78 -32.29
CA VAL A 261 3.87 -0.18 -33.09
C VAL A 261 4.82 -1.05 -33.90
N TYR A 262 4.60 -2.35 -33.85
CA TYR A 262 5.16 -3.34 -34.76
C TYR A 262 4.03 -3.89 -35.62
N ASP A 263 4.02 -3.59 -36.91
CA ASP A 263 2.88 -3.76 -37.83
C ASP A 263 3.02 -4.97 -38.77
N LYS A 264 3.88 -5.92 -38.42
CA LYS A 264 4.13 -7.13 -39.23
C LYS A 264 3.69 -8.37 -38.48
N SER A 265 3.28 -9.38 -39.26
CA SER A 265 2.99 -10.70 -38.70
C SER A 265 4.20 -11.26 -37.96
N ILE A 266 3.95 -11.81 -36.76
CA ILE A 266 4.96 -12.45 -35.94
C ILE A 266 4.36 -13.59 -35.13
N THR A 267 5.08 -14.71 -35.05
CA THR A 267 4.66 -15.90 -34.31
C THR A 267 5.52 -16.07 -33.07
N PHE A 268 4.86 -16.10 -31.91
CA PHE A 268 5.43 -16.47 -30.63
C PHE A 268 5.31 -17.98 -30.44
N THR A 269 6.45 -18.66 -30.34
CA THR A 269 6.53 -20.10 -30.05
C THR A 269 6.89 -20.33 -28.59
N VAL A 270 6.50 -21.49 -28.06
CA VAL A 270 6.79 -21.86 -26.67
C VAL A 270 8.29 -21.77 -26.41
N ASN A 271 8.67 -21.25 -25.24
CA ASN A 271 10.05 -21.12 -24.76
C ASN A 271 11.00 -20.28 -25.64
N THR A 272 10.50 -19.58 -26.67
CA THR A 272 11.31 -18.79 -27.59
C THR A 272 11.09 -17.29 -27.37
N PRO A 273 12.09 -16.52 -26.90
CA PRO A 273 11.89 -15.10 -26.66
C PRO A 273 11.98 -14.29 -27.96
N ILE A 274 10.97 -13.43 -28.19
CA ILE A 274 11.07 -12.34 -29.16
C ILE A 274 11.60 -11.11 -28.44
N SER A 275 12.55 -10.41 -29.07
CA SER A 275 13.32 -9.34 -28.41
C SER A 275 13.21 -7.99 -29.11
N MET A 276 13.09 -6.94 -28.31
CA MET A 276 13.21 -5.55 -28.75
C MET A 276 14.17 -4.76 -27.86
N SER A 277 15.41 -4.58 -28.30
CA SER A 277 16.47 -4.00 -27.48
C SER A 277 16.65 -2.50 -27.71
N ASN A 278 17.19 -1.81 -26.70
CA ASN A 278 17.66 -0.43 -26.74
C ASN A 278 16.61 0.55 -27.28
N VAL A 279 15.38 0.43 -26.80
CA VAL A 279 14.30 1.36 -27.17
C VAL A 279 14.58 2.73 -26.58
N ILE A 280 14.53 3.77 -27.43
CA ILE A 280 14.55 5.17 -27.00
C ILE A 280 13.13 5.70 -27.22
N PRO A 281 12.33 5.85 -26.16
CA PRO A 281 11.01 6.46 -26.24
C PRO A 281 11.07 7.89 -26.81
N GLY A 282 10.02 8.26 -27.55
CA GLY A 282 9.86 9.59 -28.13
C GLY A 282 9.15 10.55 -27.18
N THR A 283 8.34 11.45 -27.75
CA THR A 283 7.51 12.37 -26.98
C THR A 283 6.33 11.62 -26.37
N PHE A 284 6.17 11.76 -25.07
CA PHE A 284 5.05 11.21 -24.32
C PHE A 284 3.84 12.15 -24.39
N GLU A 285 2.65 11.56 -24.53
CA GLU A 285 1.38 12.26 -24.67
C GLU A 285 0.35 11.71 -23.69
N TYR A 286 -0.64 12.54 -23.33
CA TYR A 286 -1.79 12.05 -22.57
C TYR A 286 -2.54 10.99 -23.37
N GLY A 287 -3.05 9.97 -22.68
CA GLY A 287 -3.99 9.02 -23.27
C GLY A 287 -5.37 9.66 -23.47
N GLU A 288 -6.32 8.84 -23.90
CA GLU A 288 -7.71 9.26 -24.03
C GLU A 288 -8.49 8.87 -22.78
N ASP A 289 -9.33 9.80 -22.32
CA ASP A 289 -10.27 9.61 -21.23
C ASP A 289 -11.38 8.62 -21.63
N PHE A 290 -11.71 7.63 -20.79
CA PHE A 290 -12.79 6.68 -21.08
C PHE A 290 -13.48 6.16 -19.82
N VAL A 291 -14.65 5.56 -20.00
CA VAL A 291 -15.43 4.92 -18.94
C VAL A 291 -15.62 3.45 -19.28
N GLU A 292 -15.25 2.57 -18.35
CA GLU A 292 -15.42 1.12 -18.46
C GLU A 292 -15.79 0.57 -17.08
N ASP A 293 -16.76 -0.35 -17.01
CA ASP A 293 -17.20 -0.99 -15.76
C ASP A 293 -17.47 -0.03 -14.58
N ASN A 294 -18.20 1.06 -14.86
CA ASN A 294 -18.52 2.12 -13.88
C ASN A 294 -17.28 2.84 -13.29
N CYS A 295 -16.15 2.79 -13.98
CA CYS A 295 -14.93 3.53 -13.63
C CYS A 295 -14.55 4.50 -14.74
N TYR A 296 -14.26 5.74 -14.36
CA TYR A 296 -13.73 6.77 -15.24
C TYR A 296 -12.18 6.73 -15.17
N TYR A 297 -11.54 6.33 -16.26
CA TYR A 297 -10.09 6.35 -16.41
C TYR A 297 -9.63 7.71 -16.94
N VAL A 298 -9.03 8.51 -16.06
CA VAL A 298 -8.71 9.91 -16.30
C VAL A 298 -7.26 10.06 -16.76
N HIS A 299 -7.08 10.28 -18.05
CA HIS A 299 -5.82 10.61 -18.69
C HIS A 299 -5.58 12.11 -18.83
N THR A 300 -6.61 12.96 -18.82
CA THR A 300 -6.44 14.41 -18.97
C THR A 300 -7.03 15.20 -17.81
N LEU A 301 -6.55 16.43 -17.62
CA LEU A 301 -7.13 17.34 -16.63
C LEU A 301 -8.60 17.68 -16.98
N ASP A 302 -8.96 17.72 -18.27
CA ASP A 302 -10.35 17.89 -18.69
C ASP A 302 -11.21 16.70 -18.23
N GLY A 303 -10.73 15.47 -18.41
CA GLY A 303 -11.39 14.26 -17.90
C GLY A 303 -11.59 14.27 -16.38
N LEU A 304 -10.64 14.83 -15.62
CA LEU A 304 -10.78 14.96 -14.15
C LEU A 304 -11.93 15.88 -13.76
N TYR A 305 -12.05 17.04 -14.44
CA TYR A 305 -13.17 17.95 -14.23
C TYR A 305 -14.48 17.33 -14.69
N ASP A 306 -14.51 16.64 -15.84
CA ASP A 306 -15.71 15.98 -16.37
C ASP A 306 -16.23 14.88 -15.42
N TRP A 307 -15.32 14.08 -14.84
CA TRP A 307 -15.68 13.12 -13.80
C TRP A 307 -16.29 13.80 -12.58
N ALA A 308 -15.63 14.85 -12.06
CA ALA A 308 -16.12 15.60 -10.91
C ALA A 308 -17.50 16.24 -11.16
N GLU A 309 -17.73 16.79 -12.36
CA GLU A 309 -19.02 17.36 -12.77
C GLU A 309 -20.13 16.29 -12.86
N ARG A 310 -19.81 15.09 -13.35
CA ARG A 310 -20.78 13.97 -13.40
C ARG A 310 -21.17 13.49 -12.01
N VAL A 311 -20.20 13.33 -11.11
CA VAL A 311 -20.46 12.96 -9.72
C VAL A 311 -21.33 14.00 -9.04
N ASN A 312 -20.95 15.29 -9.11
CA ASN A 312 -21.73 16.38 -8.54
C ASN A 312 -23.08 16.60 -9.25
N GLY A 313 -23.26 16.05 -10.46
CA GLY A 313 -24.50 16.03 -11.23
C GLY A 313 -25.45 14.88 -10.89
N GLY A 314 -25.06 13.95 -10.02
CA GLY A 314 -25.91 12.84 -9.55
C GLY A 314 -25.33 11.44 -9.73
N GLU A 315 -24.16 11.28 -10.34
CA GLU A 315 -23.48 9.98 -10.50
C GLU A 315 -22.58 9.66 -9.30
N TYR A 316 -23.14 9.64 -8.09
CA TYR A 316 -22.37 9.58 -6.83
C TYR A 316 -21.49 8.33 -6.64
N THR A 317 -21.79 7.24 -7.34
CA THR A 317 -21.05 5.97 -7.28
C THR A 317 -20.10 5.78 -8.46
N LEU A 318 -19.88 6.81 -9.29
CA LEU A 318 -18.97 6.71 -10.44
C LEU A 318 -17.53 6.66 -9.94
N ASN A 319 -16.87 5.52 -10.14
CA ASN A 319 -15.48 5.33 -9.74
C ASN A 319 -14.56 6.18 -10.62
N CYS A 320 -13.37 6.49 -10.13
CA CYS A 320 -12.33 7.18 -10.90
C CYS A 320 -10.97 6.56 -10.65
N GLN A 321 -10.20 6.38 -11.72
CA GLN A 321 -8.79 6.03 -11.64
C GLN A 321 -7.96 7.06 -12.41
N LEU A 322 -6.99 7.68 -11.73
CA LEU A 322 -6.04 8.56 -12.39
C LEU A 322 -5.07 7.73 -13.22
N MET A 323 -4.90 8.13 -14.48
CA MET A 323 -3.96 7.51 -15.41
C MET A 323 -2.75 8.38 -15.64
N ALA A 324 -2.83 9.68 -15.33
CA ALA A 324 -1.75 10.64 -15.41
C ALA A 324 -1.72 11.59 -14.21
N SER A 325 -0.57 12.23 -14.01
CA SER A 325 -0.37 13.33 -13.06
C SER A 325 -0.82 14.65 -13.66
N PHE A 326 -1.40 15.51 -12.82
CA PHE A 326 -1.96 16.79 -13.22
C PHE A 326 -1.40 17.95 -12.39
N ASP A 327 -1.24 19.09 -13.05
CA ASP A 327 -0.81 20.35 -12.46
C ASP A 327 -1.89 21.39 -12.74
N PHE A 328 -2.62 21.79 -11.70
CA PHE A 328 -3.76 22.70 -11.82
C PHE A 328 -3.35 24.11 -12.24
N ASP A 329 -2.11 24.52 -11.96
CA ASP A 329 -1.58 25.81 -12.45
C ASP A 329 -1.34 25.79 -13.98
N LYS A 330 -1.36 24.61 -14.62
CA LYS A 330 -1.31 24.45 -16.09
C LYS A 330 -2.68 24.36 -16.74
N ASP A 331 -3.77 24.53 -15.99
CA ASP A 331 -5.10 24.58 -16.60
C ASP A 331 -5.25 25.83 -17.48
N SER A 332 -5.21 25.63 -18.79
CA SER A 332 -5.43 26.71 -19.77
C SER A 332 -6.78 27.41 -19.63
N LYS A 333 -7.77 26.77 -18.99
CA LYS A 333 -9.11 27.32 -18.75
C LYS A 333 -9.22 28.08 -17.41
N ASN A 334 -8.19 28.06 -16.57
CA ASN A 334 -8.17 28.66 -15.22
C ASN A 334 -9.41 28.29 -14.38
N ARG A 335 -9.86 27.03 -14.46
CA ARG A 335 -11.01 26.57 -13.66
C ARG A 335 -10.62 26.49 -12.20
N LYS A 336 -11.59 26.74 -11.32
CA LYS A 336 -11.47 26.47 -9.89
C LYS A 336 -11.94 25.05 -9.61
N TRP A 337 -11.33 24.38 -8.64
CA TRP A 337 -11.84 23.09 -8.18
C TRP A 337 -13.09 23.32 -7.33
N THR A 338 -14.16 22.58 -7.62
CA THR A 338 -15.33 22.49 -6.75
C THR A 338 -15.23 21.15 -6.03
N PRO A 339 -15.30 21.12 -4.69
CA PRO A 339 -15.24 19.87 -3.94
C PRO A 339 -16.23 18.83 -4.49
N VAL A 340 -15.78 17.59 -4.61
CA VAL A 340 -16.63 16.48 -5.09
C VAL A 340 -17.44 15.92 -3.93
N GLY A 341 -18.77 15.87 -4.10
CA GLY A 341 -19.71 15.50 -3.05
C GLY A 341 -19.97 16.62 -2.04
N THR A 342 -21.18 16.64 -1.49
CA THR A 342 -21.61 17.54 -0.40
C THR A 342 -22.10 16.74 0.80
N LYS A 343 -22.34 17.40 1.94
CA LYS A 343 -22.89 16.72 3.13
C LYS A 343 -24.21 15.99 2.84
N GLU A 344 -25.06 16.55 2.00
CA GLU A 344 -26.34 15.94 1.57
C GLU A 344 -26.16 14.86 0.51
N HIS A 345 -25.13 14.99 -0.32
CA HIS A 345 -24.86 14.12 -1.47
C HIS A 345 -23.37 13.74 -1.47
N PRO A 346 -22.92 12.92 -0.52
CA PRO A 346 -21.52 12.53 -0.43
C PRO A 346 -21.13 11.68 -1.63
N TYR A 347 -19.83 11.66 -1.92
CA TYR A 347 -19.28 10.73 -2.89
C TYR A 347 -19.25 9.32 -2.31
N GLU A 348 -19.77 8.36 -3.08
CA GLU A 348 -19.97 6.96 -2.68
C GLU A 348 -19.26 5.98 -3.63
N GLY A 349 -18.34 6.48 -4.46
CA GLY A 349 -17.54 5.65 -5.33
C GLY A 349 -16.15 5.36 -4.77
N GLN A 350 -15.34 4.74 -5.64
CA GLN A 350 -13.93 4.47 -5.41
C GLN A 350 -13.07 5.39 -6.28
N PHE A 351 -12.20 6.17 -5.63
CA PHE A 351 -11.17 6.97 -6.27
C PHE A 351 -9.80 6.36 -6.04
N ASN A 352 -9.11 5.99 -7.12
CA ASN A 352 -7.76 5.46 -7.10
C ASN A 352 -6.81 6.41 -7.84
N GLY A 353 -5.95 7.10 -7.10
CA GLY A 353 -4.91 7.97 -7.65
C GLY A 353 -3.83 7.21 -8.40
N ASN A 354 -3.72 5.88 -8.27
CA ASN A 354 -2.79 5.04 -9.02
C ASN A 354 -1.32 5.53 -8.93
N GLY A 355 -0.94 6.08 -7.77
CA GLY A 355 0.38 6.68 -7.52
C GLY A 355 0.62 8.02 -8.22
N ARG A 356 -0.39 8.59 -8.88
CA ARG A 356 -0.30 9.85 -9.63
C ARG A 356 -0.38 11.07 -8.72
N GLU A 357 0.15 12.17 -9.26
CA GLU A 357 0.27 13.42 -8.54
C GLU A 357 -0.80 14.42 -8.99
N LEU A 358 -1.38 15.13 -8.03
CA LEU A 358 -2.21 16.31 -8.21
C LEU A 358 -1.45 17.51 -7.61
N ARG A 359 -0.93 18.39 -8.47
CA ARG A 359 -0.07 19.50 -8.09
C ARG A 359 -0.84 20.82 -8.10
N HIS A 360 -0.64 21.67 -7.09
CA HIS A 360 -1.21 23.01 -7.01
C HIS A 360 -2.74 23.06 -7.01
N LEU A 361 -3.40 22.04 -6.42
CA LEU A 361 -4.84 22.04 -6.21
C LEU A 361 -5.27 23.27 -5.39
N ARG A 362 -6.29 24.01 -5.85
CA ARG A 362 -6.81 25.19 -5.15
C ARG A 362 -8.31 25.08 -4.91
N VAL A 363 -8.71 25.14 -3.65
CA VAL A 363 -10.10 25.27 -3.20
C VAL A 363 -10.17 26.53 -2.34
N ASP A 364 -10.94 27.53 -2.79
CA ASP A 364 -11.13 28.80 -2.08
C ASP A 364 -12.56 29.28 -2.29
N GLY A 365 -13.35 29.26 -1.20
CA GLY A 365 -14.77 29.60 -1.22
C GLY A 365 -15.45 29.41 0.12
N ASP A 366 -16.76 29.60 0.13
CA ASP A 366 -17.63 29.32 1.28
C ASP A 366 -18.19 27.90 1.14
N TYR A 367 -17.47 26.92 1.68
CA TYR A 367 -17.81 25.50 1.60
C TYR A 367 -17.94 24.93 3.01
N GLU A 368 -19.11 24.40 3.36
CA GLU A 368 -19.29 23.65 4.61
C GLU A 368 -18.30 22.48 4.70
N CYS A 369 -18.17 21.71 3.62
CA CYS A 369 -17.16 20.67 3.48
C CYS A 369 -16.18 21.02 2.35
N ALA A 370 -14.90 21.23 2.67
CA ALA A 370 -13.87 21.65 1.72
C ALA A 370 -12.73 20.64 1.63
N GLY A 371 -12.31 20.37 0.38
CA GLY A 371 -11.21 19.47 0.03
C GLY A 371 -11.24 19.13 -1.46
N PHE A 372 -10.44 18.15 -1.87
CA PHE A 372 -10.63 17.52 -3.19
C PHE A 372 -12.04 16.92 -3.26
N PHE A 373 -12.43 16.19 -2.21
CA PHE A 373 -13.81 15.85 -1.89
C PHE A 373 -14.38 16.83 -0.86
N GLY A 374 -15.66 17.18 -1.01
CA GLY A 374 -16.38 17.84 0.07
C GLY A 374 -16.71 16.81 1.13
N ALA A 375 -17.54 15.83 0.79
CA ALA A 375 -17.91 14.74 1.68
C ALA A 375 -17.78 13.37 1.01
N LEU A 376 -17.36 12.38 1.80
CA LEU A 376 -17.28 10.97 1.46
C LEU A 376 -18.26 10.16 2.31
N GLY A 377 -18.68 9.00 1.80
CA GLY A 377 -19.22 7.93 2.64
C GLY A 377 -20.61 7.48 2.22
N PRO A 378 -20.97 6.21 2.50
CA PRO A 378 -22.30 5.71 2.24
C PRO A 378 -23.36 6.56 2.96
N VAL A 379 -24.44 6.87 2.26
CA VAL A 379 -25.62 7.49 2.90
C VAL A 379 -26.47 6.43 3.62
N GLN A 380 -27.38 6.88 4.47
CA GLN A 380 -28.30 6.00 5.20
C GLN A 380 -29.02 5.00 4.28
N GLY A 381 -28.97 3.72 4.64
CA GLY A 381 -29.60 2.64 3.89
C GLY A 381 -28.80 2.15 2.68
N ARG A 382 -27.54 2.57 2.54
CA ARG A 382 -26.57 2.10 1.54
C ARG A 382 -25.22 1.76 2.16
N GLU A 383 -25.22 1.29 3.40
CA GLU A 383 -24.01 0.96 4.17
C GLU A 383 -23.17 -0.17 3.53
N GLU A 384 -23.73 -0.91 2.56
CA GLU A 384 -23.02 -1.92 1.77
C GLU A 384 -22.08 -1.36 0.69
N VAL A 385 -22.17 -0.07 0.39
CA VAL A 385 -21.36 0.56 -0.67
C VAL A 385 -19.93 0.77 -0.18
N GLU A 386 -18.97 0.20 -0.91
CA GLU A 386 -17.55 0.39 -0.64
C GLU A 386 -17.08 1.76 -1.14
N VAL A 387 -16.86 2.68 -0.19
CA VAL A 387 -16.33 4.02 -0.46
C VAL A 387 -14.84 4.05 -0.11
N LYS A 388 -14.01 4.38 -1.09
CA LYS A 388 -12.55 4.37 -0.93
C LYS A 388 -11.87 5.47 -1.72
N VAL A 389 -10.98 6.20 -1.07
CA VAL A 389 -10.01 7.09 -1.73
C VAL A 389 -8.63 6.55 -1.46
N SER A 390 -7.84 6.31 -2.51
CA SER A 390 -6.51 5.73 -2.31
C SER A 390 -5.44 6.09 -3.31
N ASN A 391 -4.17 5.91 -2.93
CA ASN A 391 -2.99 5.96 -3.78
C ASN A 391 -2.82 7.27 -4.55
N VAL A 392 -3.06 8.42 -3.93
CA VAL A 392 -2.89 9.74 -4.57
C VAL A 392 -1.84 10.57 -3.84
N LYS A 393 -1.01 11.29 -4.61
CA LYS A 393 -0.08 12.27 -4.09
C LYS A 393 -0.62 13.67 -4.39
N ILE A 394 -0.80 14.52 -3.39
CA ILE A 394 -1.24 15.90 -3.58
C ILE A 394 -0.14 16.85 -3.10
N ILE A 395 0.44 17.59 -4.04
CA ILE A 395 1.64 18.40 -3.81
C ILE A 395 1.27 19.87 -3.93
N ASN A 396 1.65 20.65 -2.92
CA ASN A 396 1.38 22.08 -2.82
C ASN A 396 -0.14 22.42 -2.93
N PRO A 397 -1.06 21.73 -2.24
CA PRO A 397 -2.46 22.12 -2.23
C PRO A 397 -2.70 23.36 -1.37
N SER A 398 -3.66 24.20 -1.77
CA SER A 398 -4.20 25.29 -0.97
C SER A 398 -5.71 25.12 -0.83
N ILE A 399 -6.14 24.72 0.36
CA ILE A 399 -7.55 24.48 0.70
C ILE A 399 -7.96 25.49 1.75
N ARG A 400 -8.91 26.35 1.38
CA ARG A 400 -9.41 27.42 2.23
C ARG A 400 -10.93 27.48 2.16
N SER A 401 -11.57 27.28 3.30
CA SER A 401 -12.99 27.60 3.45
C SER A 401 -13.19 28.87 4.28
N SER A 402 -14.11 29.73 3.87
CA SER A 402 -14.59 30.83 4.71
C SER A 402 -15.81 30.47 5.55
N HIS A 403 -16.28 29.22 5.48
CA HIS A 403 -17.43 28.75 6.24
C HIS A 403 -17.12 28.78 7.74
N VAL A 404 -18.09 29.27 8.52
CA VAL A 404 -18.03 29.36 9.98
C VAL A 404 -19.41 29.00 10.49
N GLY A 405 -19.48 27.94 11.29
CA GLY A 405 -20.73 27.48 11.88
C GLY A 405 -21.31 28.41 12.94
N ASP A 406 -22.61 28.31 13.18
CA ASP A 406 -23.21 28.90 14.38
C ASP A 406 -22.74 28.15 15.63
N GLU A 407 -22.06 28.84 16.56
CA GLU A 407 -21.58 28.27 17.83
C GLU A 407 -22.71 27.62 18.68
N ASN A 408 -23.98 27.97 18.41
CA ASN A 408 -25.14 27.39 19.09
C ASN A 408 -25.75 26.19 18.36
N ASN A 409 -25.26 25.86 17.16
CA ASN A 409 -25.72 24.75 16.34
C ASN A 409 -24.56 23.77 16.08
N PRO A 410 -24.46 22.66 16.83
CA PRO A 410 -23.38 21.69 16.64
C PRO A 410 -23.43 20.97 15.28
N ASP A 411 -24.53 21.10 14.53
CA ASP A 411 -24.72 20.46 13.22
C ASP A 411 -24.28 21.34 12.03
N ASP A 412 -23.79 22.56 12.29
CA ASP A 412 -23.43 23.59 11.28
C ASP A 412 -21.92 23.87 11.24
N ASP A 413 -21.09 22.91 11.65
CA ASP A 413 -19.63 23.09 11.66
C ASP A 413 -19.04 23.15 10.23
N GLY A 414 -17.96 23.92 10.04
CA GLY A 414 -17.11 23.82 8.86
C GLY A 414 -16.10 22.67 8.96
N TYR A 415 -15.96 21.89 7.88
CA TYR A 415 -15.07 20.74 7.78
C TYR A 415 -14.08 20.92 6.63
N VAL A 416 -12.78 20.81 6.92
CA VAL A 416 -11.74 21.10 5.94
C VAL A 416 -10.62 20.06 6.02
N GLY A 417 -10.29 19.46 4.88
CA GLY A 417 -9.12 18.60 4.70
C GLY A 417 -8.68 18.54 3.24
N VAL A 418 -7.42 18.16 2.97
CA VAL A 418 -6.94 18.11 1.58
C VAL A 418 -7.64 17.03 0.77
N ILE A 419 -7.78 15.83 1.34
CA ILE A 419 -8.49 14.74 0.67
C ILE A 419 -10.00 14.99 0.78
N ALA A 420 -10.52 15.18 2.00
CA ALA A 420 -11.94 15.41 2.21
C ALA A 420 -12.22 16.37 3.37
N GLY A 421 -13.30 17.13 3.27
CA GLY A 421 -13.84 17.87 4.41
C GLY A 421 -14.45 16.93 5.44
N MET A 422 -15.38 16.08 5.01
CA MET A 422 -16.14 15.17 5.87
C MET A 422 -16.10 13.73 5.34
N MET A 423 -16.15 12.77 6.26
CA MET A 423 -16.36 11.36 5.96
C MET A 423 -17.48 10.80 6.84
N ASN A 424 -18.46 10.19 6.17
CA ASN A 424 -19.72 9.71 6.70
C ASN A 424 -20.58 10.77 7.38
N TYR A 425 -21.82 10.38 7.68
CA TYR A 425 -22.79 11.20 8.39
C TYR A 425 -22.92 10.72 9.84
N GLU A 426 -23.33 11.60 10.76
CA GLU A 426 -23.63 11.23 12.14
C GLU A 426 -24.89 10.35 12.20
N PHE A 427 -24.71 9.03 12.16
CA PHE A 427 -25.80 8.08 12.37
C PHE A 427 -25.99 7.78 13.85
N GLY A 428 -27.23 7.48 14.25
CA GLY A 428 -27.50 6.90 15.57
C GLY A 428 -26.87 5.51 15.77
N ASP A 429 -26.57 4.82 14.67
CA ASP A 429 -25.93 3.50 14.62
C ASP A 429 -24.59 3.63 13.88
N ASN A 430 -23.47 3.68 14.59
CA ASN A 430 -22.16 4.11 14.10
C ASN A 430 -21.38 3.07 13.24
N HIS A 431 -22.07 2.27 12.42
CA HIS A 431 -21.47 1.10 11.73
C HIS A 431 -21.10 1.33 10.26
N SER A 432 -21.34 2.53 9.70
CA SER A 432 -20.88 2.88 8.35
C SER A 432 -19.37 3.11 8.34
N GLY A 433 -18.68 2.66 7.29
CA GLY A 433 -17.24 2.85 7.13
C GLY A 433 -16.87 3.28 5.71
N ALA A 434 -15.96 4.23 5.61
CA ALA A 434 -15.27 4.58 4.38
C ALA A 434 -13.75 4.59 4.60
N VAL A 435 -12.98 4.46 3.53
CA VAL A 435 -11.53 4.29 3.60
C VAL A 435 -10.78 5.42 2.89
N ILE A 436 -9.85 6.06 3.58
CA ILE A 436 -8.78 6.88 2.99
C ILE A 436 -7.46 6.14 3.20
N ASP A 437 -6.79 5.77 2.11
CA ASP A 437 -5.61 4.90 2.18
C ASP A 437 -4.46 5.38 1.29
N LYS A 438 -3.21 5.34 1.76
CA LYS A 438 -2.02 5.63 0.92
C LYS A 438 -2.11 6.99 0.22
N CYS A 439 -2.53 8.01 0.95
CA CYS A 439 -2.60 9.38 0.45
C CYS A 439 -1.42 10.19 1.00
N ASP A 440 -0.64 10.80 0.12
CA ASP A 440 0.55 11.59 0.49
C ASP A 440 0.32 13.06 0.14
N VAL A 441 0.32 13.91 1.16
CA VAL A 441 0.04 15.34 1.04
C VAL A 441 1.25 16.14 1.49
N THR A 442 1.84 16.92 0.59
CA THR A 442 3.06 17.69 0.86
C THR A 442 2.92 19.16 0.50
N GLU A 443 3.65 20.03 1.20
CA GLU A 443 3.62 21.48 1.02
C GLU A 443 2.21 22.10 1.13
N ALA A 444 1.34 21.51 1.94
CA ALA A 444 -0.06 21.91 2.03
C ALA A 444 -0.28 23.19 2.83
N MET A 445 -1.32 23.93 2.45
CA MET A 445 -1.91 25.00 3.25
C MET A 445 -3.41 24.71 3.39
N VAL A 446 -3.83 24.35 4.59
CA VAL A 446 -5.22 24.02 4.93
C VAL A 446 -5.72 25.06 5.93
N SER A 447 -6.80 25.76 5.62
CA SER A 447 -7.30 26.81 6.49
C SER A 447 -8.82 27.02 6.49
N GLY A 448 -9.35 27.49 7.61
CA GLY A 448 -10.77 27.80 7.80
C GLY A 448 -11.56 26.64 8.41
N GLY A 449 -12.82 26.88 8.77
CA GLY A 449 -13.67 25.90 9.43
C GLY A 449 -13.31 25.57 10.89
N GLU A 450 -14.18 24.77 11.50
CA GLU A 450 -14.12 24.30 12.88
C GLU A 450 -13.31 23.01 13.00
N ASN A 451 -13.56 22.04 12.12
CA ASN A 451 -12.94 20.72 12.09
C ASN A 451 -11.93 20.67 10.94
N VAL A 452 -10.64 20.70 11.25
CA VAL A 452 -9.58 20.85 10.24
C VAL A 452 -8.51 19.79 10.43
N GLY A 453 -8.35 18.93 9.43
CA GLY A 453 -7.23 18.00 9.32
C GLY A 453 -6.40 18.29 8.10
N GLY A 454 -5.13 17.90 8.11
CA GLY A 454 -4.32 17.94 6.90
C GLY A 454 -4.85 17.02 5.79
N ILE A 455 -5.39 15.85 6.17
CA ILE A 455 -5.98 14.86 5.25
C ILE A 455 -7.51 14.96 5.25
N LEU A 456 -8.13 14.91 6.44
CA LEU A 456 -9.57 14.83 6.62
C LEU A 456 -10.06 15.81 7.70
N GLY A 457 -11.09 16.61 7.44
CA GLY A 457 -11.68 17.48 8.46
C GLY A 457 -12.31 16.69 9.61
N ARG A 458 -13.30 15.85 9.31
CA ARG A 458 -13.99 15.03 10.31
C ARG A 458 -14.41 13.65 9.76
N SER A 459 -14.27 12.63 10.60
CA SER A 459 -14.88 11.31 10.42
C SER A 459 -16.02 11.14 11.42
N TYR A 460 -17.17 10.66 10.95
CA TYR A 460 -18.33 10.34 11.77
C TYR A 460 -18.56 8.83 11.95
N GLY A 461 -18.08 7.99 11.02
CA GLY A 461 -18.29 6.56 11.05
C GLY A 461 -17.32 5.84 12.00
N GLY A 462 -17.83 4.98 12.88
CA GLY A 462 -17.01 4.17 13.78
C GLY A 462 -16.24 3.06 13.07
N ALA A 463 -16.65 2.72 11.84
CA ALA A 463 -15.93 1.80 10.95
C ALA A 463 -15.09 2.53 9.89
N ASP A 464 -14.92 3.84 10.02
CA ASP A 464 -14.03 4.61 9.15
C ASP A 464 -12.59 4.21 9.35
N VAL A 465 -11.81 4.25 8.27
CA VAL A 465 -10.38 3.93 8.31
C VAL A 465 -9.60 4.97 7.53
N ILE A 466 -8.69 5.65 8.22
CA ILE A 466 -7.66 6.49 7.62
C ILE A 466 -6.33 5.75 7.83
N SER A 467 -5.67 5.36 6.74
CA SER A 467 -4.47 4.54 6.84
C SER A 467 -3.36 4.89 5.86
N ARG A 468 -2.10 4.69 6.27
CA ARG A 468 -0.91 4.89 5.41
C ARG A 468 -0.87 6.29 4.78
N CYS A 469 -1.33 7.29 5.50
CA CYS A 469 -1.44 8.65 5.00
C CYS A 469 -0.34 9.53 5.57
N ASN A 470 0.24 10.37 4.72
CA ASN A 470 1.31 11.29 5.08
C ASN A 470 0.85 12.75 4.89
N PHE A 471 1.19 13.60 5.85
CA PHE A 471 0.91 15.03 5.77
C PHE A 471 2.14 15.87 6.12
N GLN A 472 2.46 16.81 5.25
CA GLN A 472 3.39 17.91 5.47
C GLN A 472 2.75 19.23 5.04
N GLY A 473 2.74 20.20 5.94
CA GLY A 473 2.22 21.53 5.63
C GLY A 473 1.73 22.28 6.85
N GLU A 474 0.82 23.21 6.61
CA GLU A 474 0.21 24.06 7.62
C GLU A 474 -1.30 23.79 7.70
N VAL A 475 -1.78 23.59 8.93
CA VAL A 475 -3.20 23.45 9.28
C VAL A 475 -3.61 24.62 10.16
N ARG A 476 -4.62 25.38 9.73
CA ARG A 476 -5.22 26.44 10.55
C ARG A 476 -6.74 26.42 10.63
N GLY A 477 -7.29 26.22 11.83
CA GLY A 477 -8.74 26.17 12.02
C GLY A 477 -9.20 26.77 13.34
N ALA A 478 -10.44 26.50 13.71
CA ALA A 478 -11.09 27.17 14.83
C ALA A 478 -11.45 26.29 16.03
N MET A 479 -11.57 24.95 15.90
CA MET A 479 -12.03 24.10 17.03
C MET A 479 -11.25 22.79 17.20
N PHE A 480 -11.21 21.91 16.21
CA PHE A 480 -10.53 20.62 16.27
C PHE A 480 -9.51 20.52 15.15
N LEU A 481 -8.22 20.49 15.52
CA LEU A 481 -7.11 20.61 14.58
C LEU A 481 -6.19 19.39 14.64
N GLY A 482 -6.02 18.69 13.52
CA GLY A 482 -5.10 17.56 13.41
C GLY A 482 -4.18 17.68 12.22
N GLY A 483 -2.98 17.09 12.30
CA GLY A 483 -2.12 16.95 11.13
C GLY A 483 -2.72 15.99 10.11
N ILE A 484 -3.44 14.96 10.57
CA ILE A 484 -4.15 14.00 9.71
C ILE A 484 -5.65 14.28 9.75
N VAL A 485 -6.28 14.19 10.93
CA VAL A 485 -7.75 14.33 11.07
C VAL A 485 -8.13 15.38 12.12
N GLY A 486 -9.07 16.27 11.84
CA GLY A 486 -9.57 17.22 12.84
C GLY A 486 -10.27 16.51 14.02
N ASN A 487 -11.32 15.75 13.74
CA ASN A 487 -12.04 14.91 14.70
C ASN A 487 -12.34 13.54 14.10
N VAL A 488 -12.08 12.45 14.84
CA VAL A 488 -12.23 11.08 14.33
C VAL A 488 -13.05 10.21 15.28
N GLU A 489 -14.02 9.48 14.70
CA GLU A 489 -14.77 8.40 15.37
C GLU A 489 -14.24 7.00 15.01
N GLY A 490 -13.69 6.82 13.80
CA GLY A 490 -13.06 5.58 13.35
C GLY A 490 -11.55 5.47 13.64
N ASP A 491 -10.87 4.66 12.84
CA ASP A 491 -9.47 4.26 13.06
C ASP A 491 -8.48 5.13 12.25
N VAL A 492 -7.35 5.48 12.88
CA VAL A 492 -6.19 6.11 12.25
C VAL A 492 -4.98 5.20 12.40
N VAL A 493 -4.51 4.61 11.30
CA VAL A 493 -3.51 3.54 11.34
C VAL A 493 -2.32 3.88 10.44
N ASP A 494 -1.10 3.79 10.96
CA ASP A 494 0.12 3.99 10.15
C ASP A 494 0.11 5.34 9.40
N CYS A 495 -0.28 6.41 10.10
CA CYS A 495 -0.37 7.74 9.52
C CYS A 495 0.70 8.66 10.11
N HIS A 496 1.29 9.52 9.27
CA HIS A 496 2.43 10.33 9.65
C HIS A 496 2.24 11.80 9.29
N SER A 497 2.26 12.64 10.30
CA SER A 497 2.32 14.10 10.16
C SER A 497 3.76 14.53 10.39
N HIS A 498 4.40 15.21 9.44
CA HIS A 498 5.80 15.58 9.57
C HIS A 498 6.13 16.98 9.05
N ASN A 499 7.10 17.65 9.69
CA ASN A 499 7.51 19.02 9.37
C ASN A 499 6.31 19.96 9.23
N ALA A 500 5.34 19.84 10.13
CA ALA A 500 4.03 20.46 10.01
C ALA A 500 3.79 21.53 11.09
N THR A 501 2.91 22.47 10.80
CA THR A 501 2.46 23.51 11.75
C THR A 501 0.96 23.44 11.91
N ILE A 502 0.49 23.31 13.14
CA ILE A 502 -0.94 23.19 13.48
C ILE A 502 -1.30 24.32 14.42
N LYS A 503 -2.07 25.30 13.93
CA LYS A 503 -2.33 26.56 14.65
C LYS A 503 -3.80 26.95 14.62
N GLN A 504 -4.29 27.54 15.70
CA GLN A 504 -5.61 28.16 15.67
C GLN A 504 -5.62 29.45 14.81
N ASN A 505 -6.75 29.73 14.14
CA ASN A 505 -6.95 30.98 13.41
C ASN A 505 -7.25 32.16 14.33
N ASP A 506 -8.15 31.95 15.30
CA ASP A 506 -8.64 32.96 16.23
C ASP A 506 -8.69 32.40 17.65
N LYS A 507 -8.78 33.29 18.65
CA LYS A 507 -8.88 32.88 20.06
C LYS A 507 -10.25 32.30 20.37
N ARG A 508 -10.33 30.97 20.46
CA ARG A 508 -11.46 30.24 21.06
C ARG A 508 -10.97 29.44 22.26
N TYR A 509 -11.79 29.34 23.32
CA TYR A 509 -11.34 28.72 24.57
C TYR A 509 -11.31 27.18 24.52
N GLU A 510 -12.14 26.55 23.68
CA GLU A 510 -12.32 25.08 23.66
C GLU A 510 -11.53 24.35 22.56
N VAL A 511 -10.53 25.01 21.96
CA VAL A 511 -9.74 24.42 20.87
C VAL A 511 -8.96 23.21 21.36
N ARG A 512 -8.94 22.16 20.54
CA ARG A 512 -8.17 20.93 20.73
C ARG A 512 -7.31 20.70 19.51
N SER A 513 -6.01 20.57 19.72
CA SER A 513 -5.05 20.43 18.61
C SER A 513 -4.09 19.29 18.86
N GLY A 514 -3.88 18.43 17.88
CA GLY A 514 -2.90 17.35 17.99
C GLY A 514 -2.10 17.14 16.72
N GLY A 515 -0.89 16.60 16.86
CA GLY A 515 -0.01 16.35 15.71
C GLY A 515 -0.60 15.37 14.68
N ILE A 516 -1.41 14.40 15.13
CA ILE A 516 -2.17 13.48 14.28
C ILE A 516 -3.65 13.88 14.26
N VAL A 517 -4.29 13.96 15.44
CA VAL A 517 -5.72 14.31 15.53
C VAL A 517 -6.04 15.42 16.52
N GLY A 518 -7.07 16.22 16.24
CA GLY A 518 -7.59 17.19 17.21
C GLY A 518 -8.33 16.49 18.35
N THR A 519 -9.32 15.67 18.03
CA THR A 519 -10.04 14.80 18.99
C THR A 519 -10.05 13.36 18.48
N ASN A 520 -9.73 12.41 19.35
CA ASN A 520 -9.80 10.97 19.09
C ASN A 520 -10.97 10.32 19.85
N ASN A 521 -11.88 9.65 19.14
CA ASN A 521 -12.90 8.78 19.73
C ASN A 521 -12.76 7.30 19.30
N GLY A 522 -11.86 6.99 18.35
CA GLY A 522 -11.56 5.62 17.89
C GLY A 522 -10.13 5.17 18.22
N ASP A 523 -9.53 4.33 17.37
CA ASP A 523 -8.20 3.78 17.59
C ASP A 523 -7.12 4.49 16.76
N ILE A 524 -6.06 4.98 17.41
CA ILE A 524 -4.85 5.49 16.76
C ILE A 524 -3.72 4.50 16.94
N LEU A 525 -3.29 3.88 15.84
CA LEU A 525 -2.33 2.79 15.84
C LEU A 525 -1.11 3.15 15.01
N VAL A 526 0.08 2.96 15.57
CA VAL A 526 1.36 2.95 14.82
C VAL A 526 1.58 4.26 14.04
N SER A 527 1.05 5.38 14.54
CA SER A 527 1.09 6.68 13.87
C SER A 527 2.17 7.60 14.46
N SER A 528 2.67 8.55 13.68
CA SER A 528 3.71 9.47 14.17
C SER A 528 3.51 10.93 13.81
N ALA A 529 3.78 11.80 14.77
CA ALA A 529 3.88 13.25 14.57
C ALA A 529 5.34 13.65 14.73
N ASN A 530 5.98 14.13 13.67
CA ASN A 530 7.42 14.32 13.62
C ASN A 530 7.85 15.73 13.20
N ASP A 531 8.54 16.44 14.09
CA ASP A 531 8.84 17.86 13.92
C ASP A 531 7.56 18.68 13.66
N VAL A 532 6.54 18.43 14.49
CA VAL A 532 5.24 19.11 14.40
C VAL A 532 5.14 20.18 15.49
N ASP A 533 4.86 21.41 15.09
CA ASP A 533 4.57 22.54 15.98
C ASP A 533 3.05 22.69 16.16
N VAL A 534 2.53 22.17 17.27
CA VAL A 534 1.13 22.28 17.68
C VAL A 534 0.98 23.46 18.64
N SER A 535 0.24 24.49 18.26
CA SER A 535 0.07 25.68 19.10
C SER A 535 -1.35 26.24 19.04
N THR A 536 -1.97 26.38 20.22
CA THR A 536 -3.29 26.98 20.37
C THR A 536 -3.36 27.78 21.68
N ASP A 537 -4.10 28.90 21.69
CA ASP A 537 -4.45 29.59 22.95
C ASP A 537 -5.69 28.99 23.61
N GLY A 538 -6.26 27.93 23.01
CA GLY A 538 -7.37 27.18 23.58
C GLY A 538 -6.94 26.22 24.69
N ARG A 539 -7.76 25.17 24.86
CA ARG A 539 -7.68 24.31 26.04
C ARG A 539 -6.59 23.26 25.92
N TYR A 540 -6.57 22.48 24.84
CA TYR A 540 -5.76 21.26 24.77
C TYR A 540 -4.84 21.20 23.55
N ALA A 541 -3.56 20.89 23.77
CA ALA A 541 -2.61 20.54 22.72
C ALA A 541 -1.88 19.23 23.04
N GLY A 542 -1.80 18.31 22.08
CA GLY A 542 -1.01 17.08 22.23
C GLY A 542 -0.06 16.83 21.07
N GLY A 543 1.03 16.10 21.32
CA GLY A 543 1.92 15.67 20.24
C GLY A 543 1.23 14.71 19.25
N ILE A 544 0.34 13.84 19.72
CA ILE A 544 -0.50 12.97 18.88
C ILE A 544 -1.94 13.48 18.83
N ALA A 545 -2.58 13.65 19.98
CA ALA A 545 -4.01 13.97 20.09
C ALA A 545 -4.26 15.22 20.94
N GLY A 546 -5.10 16.16 20.49
CA GLY A 546 -5.55 17.25 21.35
C GLY A 546 -6.31 16.74 22.57
N ALA A 547 -7.38 15.96 22.32
CA ALA A 547 -8.08 15.17 23.32
C ALA A 547 -8.23 13.71 22.88
N ASN A 548 -8.13 12.78 23.82
CA ASN A 548 -8.23 11.35 23.57
C ASN A 548 -9.32 10.68 24.42
N ASN A 549 -10.36 10.17 23.77
CA ASN A 549 -11.40 9.32 24.38
C ASN A 549 -11.25 7.83 23.99
N GLY A 550 -10.59 7.55 22.86
CA GLY A 550 -10.33 6.20 22.37
C GLY A 550 -8.95 5.65 22.74
N ILE A 551 -8.39 4.74 21.92
CA ILE A 551 -7.13 4.05 22.23
C ILE A 551 -5.99 4.63 21.39
N ILE A 552 -4.82 4.85 22.00
CA ILE A 552 -3.58 5.20 21.30
C ILE A 552 -2.55 4.09 21.54
N VAL A 553 -2.03 3.47 20.48
CA VAL A 553 -1.04 2.39 20.59
C VAL A 553 0.12 2.59 19.62
N GLY A 554 1.36 2.40 20.09
CA GLY A 554 2.52 2.36 19.21
C GLY A 554 2.87 3.70 18.55
N CYS A 555 2.41 4.82 19.11
CA CYS A 555 2.53 6.13 18.46
C CYS A 555 3.77 6.90 18.91
N VAL A 556 4.31 7.77 18.05
CA VAL A 556 5.52 8.56 18.33
C VAL A 556 5.31 10.04 18.07
N ALA A 557 5.62 10.90 19.03
CA ALA A 557 5.57 12.35 18.89
C ALA A 557 6.94 13.00 19.10
N TYR A 558 7.35 13.85 18.17
CA TYR A 558 8.53 14.71 18.22
C TYR A 558 8.15 16.11 17.73
N GLY A 559 8.56 17.15 18.46
CA GLY A 559 8.21 18.54 18.14
C GLY A 559 7.79 19.33 19.37
N LYS A 560 6.74 20.14 19.23
CA LYS A 560 6.28 21.06 20.28
C LYS A 560 4.76 21.08 20.39
N ALA A 561 4.25 21.12 21.61
CA ALA A 561 2.84 21.31 21.92
C ALA A 561 2.67 22.48 22.91
N THR A 562 1.91 23.51 22.54
CA THR A 562 1.66 24.70 23.36
C THR A 562 0.17 25.00 23.44
N ALA A 563 -0.38 24.96 24.65
CA ALA A 563 -1.75 25.31 25.02
C ALA A 563 -1.86 25.52 26.52
N THR A 564 -3.03 25.97 26.99
CA THR A 564 -3.36 26.02 28.43
C THR A 564 -3.07 24.69 29.13
N PHE A 565 -3.42 23.59 28.46
CA PHE A 565 -3.04 22.25 28.84
C PHE A 565 -2.39 21.58 27.62
N SER A 566 -1.07 21.43 27.67
CA SER A 566 -0.31 20.73 26.64
C SER A 566 0.18 19.38 27.15
N GLY A 567 0.40 18.40 26.27
CA GLY A 567 0.98 17.11 26.63
C GLY A 567 1.76 16.47 25.49
N GLY A 568 2.78 15.66 25.83
CA GLY A 568 3.68 15.08 24.82
C GLY A 568 3.00 14.09 23.86
N ILE A 569 1.98 13.35 24.34
CA ILE A 569 1.16 12.46 23.50
C ILE A 569 -0.24 13.05 23.36
N ALA A 570 -0.94 13.28 24.46
CA ALA A 570 -2.28 13.85 24.46
C ALA A 570 -2.36 15.09 25.37
N GLY A 571 -3.12 16.10 24.94
CA GLY A 571 -3.43 17.27 25.78
C GLY A 571 -4.38 16.90 26.92
N GLU A 572 -5.45 16.16 26.61
CA GLU A 572 -6.36 15.50 27.55
C GLU A 572 -6.52 14.02 27.16
N SER A 573 -6.60 13.11 28.12
CA SER A 573 -6.94 11.70 27.86
C SER A 573 -7.90 11.11 28.89
N PHE A 574 -8.96 10.49 28.38
CA PHE A 574 -9.88 9.59 29.06
C PHE A 574 -9.70 8.13 28.62
N GLY A 575 -9.22 7.92 27.39
CA GLY A 575 -8.97 6.61 26.82
C GLY A 575 -7.55 6.09 27.07
N ALA A 576 -7.31 4.84 26.68
CA ALA A 576 -6.06 4.14 26.96
C ALA A 576 -4.93 4.60 26.05
N ILE A 577 -3.71 4.67 26.59
CA ILE A 577 -2.49 4.96 25.82
C ILE A 577 -1.47 3.88 26.14
N LYS A 578 -1.03 3.14 25.11
CA LYS A 578 -0.14 1.97 25.22
C LYS A 578 1.07 2.14 24.31
N ALA A 579 2.24 1.71 24.77
CA ALA A 579 3.48 1.61 23.98
C ALA A 579 3.77 2.84 23.08
N SER A 580 3.56 4.04 23.60
CA SER A 580 3.66 5.29 22.83
C SER A 580 4.72 6.24 23.43
N TYR A 581 5.41 6.98 22.58
CA TYR A 581 6.65 7.69 22.90
C TYR A 581 6.57 9.16 22.53
N ALA A 582 6.98 10.05 23.44
CA ALA A 582 7.07 11.48 23.13
C ALA A 582 8.44 12.06 23.49
N ASN A 583 9.04 12.76 22.53
CA ASN A 583 10.10 13.75 22.72
C ASN A 583 9.57 15.12 22.24
N CYS A 584 8.46 15.54 22.82
CA CYS A 584 7.74 16.76 22.46
C CYS A 584 7.83 17.78 23.61
N GLU A 585 8.22 19.01 23.30
CA GLU A 585 8.25 20.11 24.26
C GLU A 585 6.82 20.55 24.62
N ALA A 586 6.42 20.41 25.89
CA ALA A 586 5.10 20.78 26.41
C ALA A 586 5.19 21.47 27.78
N GLU A 587 4.23 22.35 28.10
CA GLU A 587 4.19 23.11 29.38
C GLU A 587 3.69 22.27 30.56
N ALA A 588 2.87 21.24 30.31
CA ALA A 588 2.47 20.25 31.30
C ALA A 588 2.80 18.84 30.77
N GLY A 589 3.37 17.98 31.61
CA GLY A 589 3.45 16.56 31.28
C GLY A 589 2.08 15.93 31.46
N VAL A 590 1.35 15.70 30.36
CA VAL A 590 0.09 14.92 30.25
C VAL A 590 -1.01 15.25 31.29
N VAL A 591 -2.12 15.85 30.86
CA VAL A 591 -3.29 16.06 31.73
C VAL A 591 -4.25 14.87 31.62
N TYR A 592 -4.30 14.03 32.66
CA TYR A 592 -5.25 12.92 32.74
C TYR A 592 -6.56 13.34 33.43
N ARG A 593 -7.68 12.91 32.85
CA ARG A 593 -8.97 12.89 33.55
C ARG A 593 -9.47 11.44 33.61
N ILE A 594 -9.07 10.73 34.66
CA ILE A 594 -9.44 9.32 34.85
C ILE A 594 -10.89 9.23 35.29
N LYS A 595 -11.74 8.60 34.46
CA LYS A 595 -13.15 8.28 34.80
C LYS A 595 -13.32 6.82 35.26
N THR A 596 -12.27 6.01 35.19
CA THR A 596 -12.31 4.56 35.48
C THR A 596 -11.12 4.12 36.34
N ASP A 597 -11.32 3.18 37.28
CA ASP A 597 -10.28 2.74 38.23
C ASP A 597 -9.18 1.83 37.61
N ILE A 598 -8.98 1.84 36.29
CA ILE A 598 -8.13 0.85 35.58
C ILE A 598 -6.73 1.42 35.34
N LEU A 599 -5.83 1.17 36.28
CA LEU A 599 -4.40 1.55 36.22
C LEU A 599 -3.55 0.65 35.29
N ASP A 600 -4.08 -0.51 34.87
CA ASP A 600 -3.32 -1.54 34.14
C ASP A 600 -3.11 -1.26 32.65
N ASP A 601 -3.76 -0.24 32.08
CA ASP A 601 -3.71 0.11 30.66
C ASP A 601 -2.51 1.00 30.25
N PHE A 602 -1.63 1.35 31.19
CA PHE A 602 -0.54 2.32 31.01
C PHE A 602 0.88 1.72 30.92
N LYS A 603 1.02 0.45 30.55
CA LYS A 603 2.25 -0.33 30.80
C LYS A 603 3.55 0.22 30.19
N ALA A 604 3.54 1.19 29.25
CA ALA A 604 4.78 1.76 28.71
C ALA A 604 4.64 3.09 27.92
N CYS A 605 4.38 4.22 28.60
CA CYS A 605 4.37 5.55 27.96
C CYS A 605 5.43 6.47 28.60
N PHE A 606 6.14 7.29 27.79
CA PHE A 606 7.31 8.06 28.27
C PHE A 606 7.40 9.48 27.71
N THR A 607 7.94 10.40 28.51
CA THR A 607 8.32 11.78 28.12
C THR A 607 9.74 12.11 28.60
N THR A 608 10.48 12.91 27.82
CA THR A 608 11.91 13.22 28.03
C THR A 608 12.19 14.56 28.72
N VAL A 609 11.17 15.40 28.99
CA VAL A 609 11.37 16.76 29.52
C VAL A 609 11.52 16.75 31.06
N LYS A 610 12.68 17.21 31.57
CA LYS A 610 12.96 17.36 33.01
C LYS A 610 12.36 18.67 33.57
N GLY A 611 11.74 18.61 34.75
CA GLY A 611 11.48 19.79 35.60
C GLY A 611 10.12 20.49 35.45
N LEU A 612 9.11 19.85 34.86
CA LEU A 612 7.76 20.41 34.77
C LEU A 612 6.96 20.14 36.05
N ASN A 613 6.31 21.18 36.58
CA ASN A 613 5.36 21.04 37.69
C ASN A 613 4.01 20.56 37.15
N PRO A 614 3.33 19.60 37.80
CA PRO A 614 1.99 19.19 37.40
C PRO A 614 1.01 20.37 37.50
N VAL A 615 0.27 20.64 36.42
CA VAL A 615 -0.79 21.65 36.41
C VAL A 615 -2.12 20.94 36.68
N VAL A 616 -2.79 21.33 37.76
CA VAL A 616 -4.11 20.82 38.15
C VAL A 616 -5.18 21.68 37.47
N SER A 617 -6.08 21.09 36.68
CA SER A 617 -7.27 21.80 36.20
C SER A 617 -8.10 22.29 37.41
N PRO A 618 -8.60 23.55 37.41
CA PRO A 618 -9.47 24.07 38.46
C PRO A 618 -10.78 23.28 38.64
N GLU A 619 -11.19 22.48 37.65
CA GLU A 619 -12.51 21.84 37.60
C GLU A 619 -12.53 20.40 38.18
N ALA A 620 -11.41 19.91 38.74
CA ALA A 620 -11.22 18.47 38.91
C ALA A 620 -10.46 18.08 40.21
N HIS A 621 -11.13 17.45 41.18
CA HIS A 621 -10.50 16.70 42.28
C HIS A 621 -10.02 15.32 41.78
N TYR A 622 -8.91 15.23 41.04
CA TYR A 622 -8.40 13.94 40.51
C TYR A 622 -6.88 13.81 40.59
N ASN A 623 -6.40 12.56 40.57
CA ASN A 623 -4.99 12.20 40.67
C ASN A 623 -4.29 12.37 39.31
N LEU A 624 -3.33 13.30 39.24
CA LEU A 624 -2.37 13.43 38.13
C LEU A 624 -1.27 12.37 38.30
N TRP A 625 -1.02 11.57 37.26
CA TRP A 625 0.06 10.58 37.25
C TRP A 625 1.13 10.97 36.23
N TYR A 626 2.39 10.86 36.64
CA TYR A 626 3.55 10.89 35.74
C TYR A 626 3.84 9.45 35.33
N ALA A 627 4.04 9.18 34.03
CA ALA A 627 4.52 7.87 33.58
C ALA A 627 6.06 7.85 33.60
N PRO A 628 6.70 7.07 34.51
CA PRO A 628 8.14 7.03 34.59
C PRO A 628 8.74 6.15 33.48
N TYR A 629 9.75 6.72 32.82
CA TYR A 629 10.81 6.13 32.00
C TYR A 629 11.02 4.60 32.09
N ILE A 630 10.72 3.88 31.00
CA ILE A 630 11.10 2.49 30.70
C ILE A 630 11.33 2.43 29.18
N GLN A 631 12.26 1.61 28.72
CA GLN A 631 12.55 1.40 27.31
C GLN A 631 11.96 0.03 26.95
N LEU A 632 10.90 -0.05 26.14
CA LEU A 632 10.41 -1.34 25.66
C LEU A 632 11.29 -1.86 24.52
N LYS A 633 11.55 -3.16 24.52
CA LYS A 633 12.21 -3.88 23.41
C LYS A 633 11.17 -4.23 22.34
N LYS A 634 11.64 -4.39 21.09
CA LYS A 634 10.83 -4.76 19.90
C LYS A 634 9.83 -5.91 20.15
N ASP A 635 10.23 -6.93 20.91
CA ASP A 635 9.40 -8.10 21.20
C ASP A 635 8.20 -7.77 22.10
N GLU A 636 8.32 -6.75 22.97
CA GLU A 636 7.26 -6.33 23.89
C GLU A 636 6.18 -5.48 23.20
N LEU A 637 6.51 -4.75 22.12
CA LEU A 637 5.52 -4.04 21.30
C LEU A 637 4.62 -5.03 20.54
N ASN A 638 5.22 -6.05 19.91
CA ASN A 638 4.45 -7.09 19.24
C ASN A 638 3.54 -7.85 20.21
N GLU A 639 4.00 -8.09 21.44
CA GLU A 639 3.18 -8.68 22.49
C GLU A 639 2.00 -7.78 22.90
N VAL A 640 2.22 -6.46 23.03
CA VAL A 640 1.14 -5.49 23.32
C VAL A 640 0.14 -5.39 22.17
N LEU A 641 0.61 -5.37 20.92
CA LEU A 641 -0.26 -5.36 19.75
C LEU A 641 -1.10 -6.65 19.67
N GLN A 642 -0.52 -7.81 19.99
CA GLN A 642 -1.26 -9.09 20.00
C GLN A 642 -2.26 -9.22 21.17
N GLN A 643 -2.02 -8.53 22.29
CA GLN A 643 -2.88 -8.57 23.49
C GLN A 643 -3.97 -7.49 23.51
N THR A 644 -3.91 -6.50 22.62
CA THR A 644 -4.91 -5.43 22.55
C THR A 644 -6.04 -5.87 21.62
N GLU A 645 -7.25 -6.01 22.14
CA GLU A 645 -8.44 -6.15 21.30
C GLU A 645 -8.66 -4.81 20.57
N PHE A 646 -8.36 -4.79 19.27
CA PHE A 646 -8.64 -3.64 18.42
C PHE A 646 -10.03 -3.78 17.82
N HIS A 647 -10.73 -2.67 17.65
CA HIS A 647 -11.92 -2.61 16.82
C HIS A 647 -11.53 -2.49 15.33
N THR A 648 -10.49 -3.20 14.86
CA THR A 648 -10.16 -3.20 13.42
C THR A 648 -11.28 -3.92 12.71
N HIS A 649 -12.13 -3.18 12.00
CA HIS A 649 -13.29 -3.65 11.24
C HIS A 649 -12.91 -4.54 10.03
N TYR A 650 -12.11 -5.59 10.24
CA TYR A 650 -11.63 -6.55 9.24
C TYR A 650 -10.99 -5.93 8.00
N ILE A 651 -9.82 -5.29 8.13
CA ILE A 651 -8.96 -5.01 6.97
C ILE A 651 -8.02 -6.21 6.75
N PRO A 652 -8.21 -7.05 5.71
CA PRO A 652 -7.30 -8.15 5.45
C PRO A 652 -5.92 -7.59 5.04
N GLY A 653 -4.88 -7.91 5.80
CA GLY A 653 -3.50 -7.50 5.48
C GLY A 653 -3.12 -6.06 5.85
N SER A 654 -3.87 -5.35 6.71
CA SER A 654 -3.52 -3.98 7.17
C SER A 654 -2.13 -3.87 7.81
N PHE A 655 -1.62 -4.92 8.43
CA PHE A 655 -0.25 -4.98 8.98
C PHE A 655 0.80 -5.56 8.00
N ASN A 656 0.39 -6.05 6.83
CA ASN A 656 1.33 -6.49 5.79
C ASN A 656 1.88 -5.25 5.07
N GLY A 657 2.99 -4.71 5.59
CA GLY A 657 3.67 -3.54 5.02
C GLY A 657 3.90 -2.42 6.03
N ALA A 658 3.01 -2.23 7.02
CA ALA A 658 3.24 -1.27 8.13
C ALA A 658 4.56 -1.55 8.89
N HIS A 659 5.09 -2.77 8.76
CA HIS A 659 6.36 -3.21 9.31
C HIS A 659 7.61 -2.48 8.78
N TRP A 660 7.61 -1.83 7.61
CA TRP A 660 8.83 -1.26 7.01
C TRP A 660 9.00 0.25 7.25
N GLU A 661 7.95 1.08 7.12
CA GLU A 661 8.02 2.54 7.36
C GLU A 661 8.05 2.88 8.86
N PHE A 662 7.31 2.14 9.69
CA PHE A 662 7.41 2.24 11.15
C PHE A 662 8.78 1.81 11.68
N GLN A 663 9.41 0.80 11.06
CA GLN A 663 10.78 0.40 11.37
C GLN A 663 11.77 1.51 10.99
N GLN A 664 11.56 2.21 9.87
CA GLN A 664 12.34 3.38 9.47
C GLN A 664 12.16 4.56 10.45
N SER A 665 10.93 4.84 10.90
CA SER A 665 10.63 5.87 11.91
C SER A 665 11.14 5.50 13.32
N ILE A 666 11.20 4.22 13.69
CA ILE A 666 11.87 3.81 14.93
C ILE A 666 13.39 3.94 14.77
N ASP A 667 13.97 3.49 13.66
CA ASP A 667 15.41 3.42 13.47
C ASP A 667 16.03 4.82 13.24
N GLU A 668 15.33 5.73 12.54
CA GLU A 668 15.72 7.13 12.35
C GLU A 668 15.72 7.91 13.70
N TYR A 669 14.83 7.55 14.62
CA TYR A 669 14.67 8.25 15.91
C TYR A 669 15.25 7.52 17.12
N ALA A 670 15.64 6.25 16.97
CA ALA A 670 16.39 5.49 17.96
C ALA A 670 17.71 6.16 18.33
N GLU A 671 18.32 6.93 17.41
CA GLU A 671 19.53 7.72 17.67
C GLU A 671 19.27 8.99 18.49
N TYR A 672 18.03 9.52 18.47
CA TYR A 672 17.61 10.71 19.23
C TYR A 672 16.91 10.38 20.56
N LEU A 673 16.47 9.13 20.75
CA LEU A 673 16.02 8.61 22.04
C LEU A 673 17.25 8.47 22.97
N PRO A 674 17.26 9.09 24.18
CA PRO A 674 18.46 9.09 25.01
C PRO A 674 18.93 7.68 25.38
N ILE A 675 20.03 7.23 24.76
CA ILE A 675 20.73 5.99 25.09
C ILE A 675 21.63 6.26 26.31
N ARG A 676 21.07 6.11 27.52
CA ARG A 676 21.69 5.60 28.78
C ARG A 676 21.07 6.25 30.04
N PRO A 677 20.90 5.49 31.13
CA PRO A 677 20.47 6.02 32.41
C PRO A 677 21.56 6.91 33.04
N VAL A 678 21.23 8.16 33.36
CA VAL A 678 21.94 8.89 34.41
C VAL A 678 21.23 8.60 35.72
N LYS A 679 21.91 7.86 36.59
CA LYS A 679 21.44 7.56 37.95
C LYS A 679 21.40 8.87 38.75
N ILE A 680 20.22 9.44 38.95
CA ILE A 680 20.03 10.53 39.91
C ILE A 680 20.10 9.90 41.31
N THR A 681 21.22 10.11 42.01
CA THR A 681 21.32 9.82 43.44
C THR A 681 20.54 10.88 44.21
N LYS A 682 19.85 10.43 45.26
CA LYS A 682 18.74 11.05 46.02
C LYS A 682 18.93 12.47 46.60
N ASP A 683 19.98 13.21 46.26
CA ASP A 683 20.40 14.39 47.03
C ASP A 683 20.37 15.73 46.29
N GLU A 684 19.59 15.90 45.21
CA GLU A 684 19.37 17.25 44.64
C GLU A 684 17.90 17.45 44.23
N ASN A 685 17.23 18.34 44.97
CA ASN A 685 15.88 18.87 44.72
C ASN A 685 15.83 19.74 43.47
#